data_AF-A0A1V9YLN6-F1
#
_entry.id   AF-A0A1V9YLN6-F1
#
_cell.length_a   1.000
_cell.length_b   1.000
_cell.length_c   1.000
_cell.angle_alpha   90.00
_cell.angle_beta   90.00
_cell.angle_gamma   90.00
#
_symmetry.space_group_name_H-M   'P 1'
#
loop_
_entity.id
_entity.type
_entity.pdbx_description
1 polymer ?
#
loop_
_entity_poly.entity_id
_entity_poly.type
_entity_poly.pdbx_seq_one_letter_code
_entity_poly.pdbx_strand_id
1 'polypeptide(L)'
;MLQAMAVEDEANGNAIAEFREIVQSIISDGTFAVGGRLPATFPWPRLEVEGVGRLAFPLCAEQAATLKAVCTPSPFGRGHATIVDPAVRRSVEADADRVRLSAEWATAVTALAQTACESLGLSFAVDAHLYKMLYYETGDFFLEHQDTEKEPGMFEHFGGHLDVRHLGERKRFGLDGPESADALHYAAFFADVHHEVQPVTAGRRLILAYNLVRRGGSGGVAIPSNVVLVQRARAAADRWQAPAKLLVELDHEYTATSARFAMLKGRDRALVRTLQETQLLDLHLVTLVKSRSRYDYDDEDDDDEDDGHEDETAEMEDILAESTTVDGWVNERDEAVTMDVKVDVRMELLRGAADIFADMEPTNRSYEGFMGNYGPTLEFTYRRTLLVVWPRTRSLEIAGVSPALALAQTQKDAGDMAAATATLARIAAFAKPPTLPQLALAVECAAAVSAVDVALAFLRVWASRASVPPPPPSFPFHRSLLTPTPSASATLVPAIAAAVRTFGWTTAVRDTVVTSVVQPLGVAGVIELAAAAQDAPPALLAAVDWRSAVLPLSALVAAIDLAAAGFVVALELLHLVAAANLSYADLAVLVEHSWQTPTSATPALAVALAQRPPDARRTASVAVRLLATPAAAPVLVQTLVANCRSPHDTVVPDVLAVARAVASSEAYQALARFRLSLLPGDAAAPPPFSWCQPTVELLSHPQVQAFLRGPTERMTECGFNGIAHARNFAAKYFDGRVNAITGASANATPLGTGKNARCDIVKTQAYHDAATAAWHRHKREAEALRQLLMATAAPPSATVVVDLSLDD
;
A
#
# COMPACT_ATOMS: atom_id res chain seq x y z
N MET A 1 29.30 32.96 25.94
CA MET A 1 28.85 31.69 25.33
C MET A 1 28.31 30.74 26.40
N LEU A 2 29.11 30.26 27.34
CA LEU A 2 28.64 29.40 28.45
C LEU A 2 27.53 30.02 29.32
N GLN A 3 27.61 31.33 29.62
CA GLN A 3 26.55 32.04 30.34
C GLN A 3 25.26 32.24 29.54
N ALA A 4 25.34 32.32 28.21
CA ALA A 4 24.16 32.45 27.35
C ALA A 4 23.46 31.09 27.18
N MET A 5 24.24 30.01 27.03
CA MET A 5 23.73 28.63 27.01
C MET A 5 23.07 28.25 28.35
N ALA A 6 23.64 28.64 29.49
CA ALA A 6 23.02 28.39 30.79
C ALA A 6 21.69 29.12 30.98
N VAL A 7 21.56 30.35 30.46
CA VAL A 7 20.30 31.12 30.50
C VAL A 7 19.25 30.53 29.55
N GLU A 8 19.67 30.03 28.37
CA GLU A 8 18.78 29.32 27.44
C GLU A 8 18.30 27.97 28.00
N ASP A 9 19.19 27.22 28.66
CA ASP A 9 18.85 25.95 29.33
C ASP A 9 17.91 26.17 30.53
N GLU A 10 18.13 27.22 31.34
CA GLU A 10 17.20 27.60 32.43
C GLU A 10 15.83 28.06 31.89
N ALA A 11 15.81 28.88 30.84
CA ALA A 11 14.58 29.35 30.22
C ALA A 11 13.77 28.20 29.60
N ASN A 12 14.44 27.25 28.96
CA ASN A 12 13.80 26.06 28.39
C ASN A 12 13.31 25.08 29.48
N GLY A 13 14.12 24.83 30.51
CA GLY A 13 13.71 24.02 31.67
C GLY A 13 12.48 24.59 32.38
N ASN A 14 12.40 25.92 32.49
CA ASN A 14 11.24 26.62 33.04
C ASN A 14 10.00 26.48 32.13
N ALA A 15 10.17 26.58 30.80
CA ALA A 15 9.07 26.45 29.85
C ALA A 15 8.38 25.06 29.89
N ILE A 16 9.15 23.97 30.02
CA ILE A 16 8.56 22.62 30.11
C ILE A 16 7.89 22.38 31.46
N ALA A 17 8.48 22.87 32.56
CA ALA A 17 7.85 22.81 33.88
C ALA A 17 6.53 23.59 33.89
N GLU A 18 6.51 24.78 33.29
CA GLU A 18 5.30 25.58 33.10
C GLU A 18 4.29 24.85 32.20
N PHE A 19 4.72 24.25 31.08
CA PHE A 19 3.83 23.47 30.20
C PHE A 19 3.21 22.28 30.92
N ARG A 20 3.97 21.58 31.78
CA ARG A 20 3.46 20.51 32.65
C ARG A 20 2.38 21.02 33.60
N GLU A 21 2.62 22.13 34.28
CA GLU A 21 1.65 22.74 35.21
C GLU A 21 0.38 23.17 34.46
N ILE A 22 0.52 23.75 33.26
CA ILE A 22 -0.61 24.13 32.41
C ILE A 22 -1.42 22.90 32.04
N VAL A 23 -0.77 21.87 31.50
CA VAL A 23 -1.45 20.62 31.11
C VAL A 23 -2.18 20.03 32.30
N GLN A 24 -1.58 20.00 33.49
CA GLN A 24 -2.20 19.50 34.73
C GLN A 24 -3.40 20.36 35.17
N SER A 25 -3.30 21.68 35.06
CA SER A 25 -4.32 22.64 35.50
C SER A 25 -5.55 22.72 34.60
N ILE A 26 -5.51 22.11 33.41
CA ILE A 26 -6.66 22.10 32.50
C ILE A 26 -7.83 21.36 33.17
N ILE A 27 -8.97 22.05 33.17
CA ILE A 27 -10.25 21.53 33.67
C ILE A 27 -11.20 21.26 32.50
N SER A 28 -12.14 20.34 32.71
CA SER A 28 -13.27 20.11 31.80
C SER A 28 -14.51 20.81 32.36
N ASP A 29 -15.39 21.26 31.47
CA ASP A 29 -16.71 21.80 31.85
C ASP A 29 -17.70 20.68 32.20
N GLY A 30 -17.35 19.43 31.89
CA GLY A 30 -18.15 18.24 32.16
C GLY A 30 -17.59 17.36 33.28
N THR A 31 -18.31 16.28 33.56
CA THR A 31 -17.91 15.28 34.57
C THR A 31 -17.84 13.86 33.99
N PHE A 32 -17.25 12.90 34.70
CA PHE A 32 -17.12 11.51 34.22
C PHE A 32 -18.40 10.69 34.32
N ALA A 33 -19.32 11.10 35.21
CA ALA A 33 -20.63 10.47 35.38
C ALA A 33 -21.68 11.45 35.92
N VAL A 34 -22.91 11.35 35.43
CA VAL A 34 -24.09 12.14 35.81
C VAL A 34 -25.28 11.23 36.06
N GLY A 35 -26.19 11.59 36.95
CA GLY A 35 -27.37 10.78 37.24
C GLY A 35 -28.21 11.35 38.36
N GLY A 36 -29.36 10.73 38.58
CA GLY A 36 -30.30 11.11 39.64
C GLY A 36 -31.73 10.64 39.39
N ARG A 37 -32.63 11.09 40.27
CA ARG A 37 -34.08 10.86 40.16
C ARG A 37 -34.66 11.67 39.01
N LEU A 38 -35.43 11.03 38.14
CA LEU A 38 -36.18 11.69 37.08
C LEU A 38 -37.43 12.37 37.65
N PRO A 39 -37.89 13.48 37.05
CA PRO A 39 -39.09 14.17 37.49
C PRO A 39 -40.33 13.27 37.31
N ALA A 40 -41.34 13.44 38.16
CA ALA A 40 -42.59 12.65 38.08
C ALA A 40 -43.36 12.82 36.76
N THR A 41 -43.03 13.85 35.97
CA THR A 41 -43.57 14.11 34.63
C THR A 41 -42.89 13.28 33.53
N PHE A 42 -41.77 12.60 33.82
CA PHE A 42 -41.10 11.74 32.85
C PHE A 42 -42.01 10.55 32.50
N PRO A 43 -42.20 10.22 31.21
CA PRO A 43 -43.13 9.16 30.83
C PRO A 43 -42.66 7.80 31.34
N TRP A 44 -43.60 6.94 31.74
CA TRP A 44 -43.31 5.53 32.03
C TRP A 44 -43.09 4.74 30.74
N PRO A 45 -42.22 3.71 30.74
CA PRO A 45 -41.76 3.04 29.53
C PRO A 45 -42.83 2.28 28.75
N ARG A 46 -43.98 1.96 29.39
CA ARG A 46 -44.98 1.01 28.88
C ARG A 46 -44.31 -0.28 28.38
N LEU A 47 -43.43 -0.82 29.21
CA LEU A 47 -42.56 -1.94 28.92
C LEU A 47 -43.34 -3.24 28.70
N GLU A 48 -43.08 -3.91 27.58
CA GLU A 48 -43.55 -5.25 27.26
C GLU A 48 -42.35 -6.14 26.93
N VAL A 49 -42.31 -7.33 27.53
CA VAL A 49 -41.23 -8.31 27.33
C VAL A 49 -41.82 -9.55 26.68
N GLU A 50 -41.22 -10.02 25.60
CA GLU A 50 -41.64 -11.23 24.90
C GLU A 50 -41.64 -12.44 25.87
N GLY A 51 -42.77 -13.15 25.95
CA GLY A 51 -42.98 -14.27 26.88
C GLY A 51 -43.52 -13.89 28.26
N VAL A 52 -43.55 -12.60 28.61
CA VAL A 52 -44.15 -12.10 29.87
C VAL A 52 -45.39 -11.21 29.59
N GLY A 53 -45.33 -10.41 28.53
CA GLY A 53 -46.33 -9.39 28.23
C GLY A 53 -46.00 -8.04 28.88
N ARG A 54 -47.03 -7.19 29.02
CA ARG A 54 -46.88 -5.83 29.55
C ARG A 54 -46.62 -5.85 31.06
N LEU A 55 -45.56 -5.19 31.50
CA LEU A 55 -45.19 -5.07 32.91
C LEU A 55 -45.94 -3.95 33.62
N ALA A 56 -46.35 -4.21 34.87
CA ALA A 56 -46.85 -3.20 35.78
C ALA A 56 -45.72 -2.72 36.71
N PHE A 57 -45.79 -1.45 37.12
CA PHE A 57 -44.85 -0.85 38.07
C PHE A 57 -45.62 -0.31 39.28
N PRO A 58 -45.18 -0.58 40.53
CA PRO A 58 -44.05 -1.45 40.92
C PRO A 58 -44.24 -2.91 40.48
N LEU A 59 -43.13 -3.60 40.16
CA LEU A 59 -43.17 -4.97 39.63
C LEU A 59 -43.68 -5.97 40.68
N CYS A 60 -44.82 -6.60 40.40
CA CYS A 60 -45.40 -7.59 41.31
C CYS A 60 -44.62 -8.91 41.31
N ALA A 61 -44.82 -9.73 42.34
CA ALA A 61 -44.07 -10.98 42.51
C ALA A 61 -44.29 -12.00 41.37
N GLU A 62 -45.51 -12.05 40.83
CA GLU A 62 -45.87 -12.97 39.73
C GLU A 62 -45.17 -12.59 38.42
N GLN A 63 -45.19 -11.30 38.06
CA GLN A 63 -44.48 -10.81 36.89
C GLN A 63 -42.96 -10.96 37.05
N ALA A 64 -42.42 -10.74 38.25
CA ALA A 64 -41.00 -10.94 38.53
C ALA A 64 -40.57 -12.41 38.37
N ALA A 65 -41.35 -13.37 38.87
CA ALA A 65 -41.08 -14.79 38.72
C ALA A 65 -41.12 -15.21 37.23
N THR A 66 -42.09 -14.71 36.48
CA THR A 66 -42.23 -14.97 35.03
C THR A 66 -41.05 -14.36 34.26
N LEU A 67 -40.66 -13.13 34.59
CA LEU A 67 -39.53 -12.44 33.98
C LEU A 67 -38.22 -13.22 34.20
N LYS A 68 -37.98 -13.69 35.43
CA LYS A 68 -36.80 -14.49 35.76
C LYS A 68 -36.75 -15.82 35.00
N ALA A 69 -37.90 -16.43 34.73
CA ALA A 69 -37.99 -17.68 33.98
C ALA A 69 -37.74 -17.51 32.47
N VAL A 70 -38.01 -16.32 31.93
CA VAL A 70 -37.96 -16.02 30.48
C VAL A 70 -36.64 -15.33 30.08
N CYS A 71 -35.99 -14.64 31.02
CA CYS A 71 -34.67 -14.05 30.86
C CYS A 71 -33.55 -15.09 30.99
N THR A 72 -32.39 -14.78 30.43
CA THR A 72 -31.18 -15.60 30.52
C THR A 72 -30.25 -15.04 31.60
N PRO A 73 -29.42 -15.86 32.27
CA PRO A 73 -28.37 -15.35 33.15
C PRO A 73 -27.48 -14.34 32.43
N SER A 74 -27.22 -13.20 33.06
CA SER A 74 -26.44 -12.14 32.43
C SER A 74 -24.96 -12.52 32.40
N PRO A 75 -24.30 -12.53 31.24
CA PRO A 75 -22.88 -12.80 31.16
C PRO A 75 -22.02 -11.56 31.47
N PHE A 76 -20.72 -11.74 31.56
CA PHE A 76 -19.70 -10.69 31.58
C PHE A 76 -18.55 -11.02 30.63
N GLY A 77 -17.79 -10.01 30.22
CA GLY A 77 -16.63 -10.18 29.35
C GLY A 77 -15.40 -10.60 30.14
N ARG A 78 -14.66 -11.59 29.63
CA ARG A 78 -13.33 -11.99 30.13
C ARG A 78 -12.38 -12.14 28.94
N GLY A 79 -11.61 -11.09 28.65
CA GLY A 79 -10.83 -11.01 27.40
C GLY A 79 -11.75 -11.10 26.16
N HIS A 80 -11.54 -12.10 25.32
CA HIS A 80 -12.39 -12.37 24.14
C HIS A 80 -13.61 -13.26 24.43
N ALA A 81 -13.72 -13.83 25.63
CA ALA A 81 -14.82 -14.73 26.00
C ALA A 81 -15.97 -13.98 26.68
N THR A 82 -17.19 -14.46 26.48
CA THR A 82 -18.40 -14.02 27.20
C THR A 82 -18.84 -15.18 28.10
N ILE A 83 -18.75 -14.99 29.42
CA ILE A 83 -18.87 -16.08 30.41
C ILE A 83 -19.99 -15.75 31.40
N VAL A 84 -20.65 -16.77 31.93
CA VAL A 84 -21.61 -16.66 33.03
C VAL A 84 -20.95 -17.18 34.30
N ASP A 85 -20.67 -16.28 35.26
CA ASP A 85 -20.14 -16.63 36.58
C ASP A 85 -20.96 -15.91 37.69
N PRO A 86 -21.76 -16.65 38.48
CA PRO A 86 -22.52 -16.11 39.60
C PRO A 86 -21.68 -15.52 40.76
N ALA A 87 -20.38 -15.78 40.82
CA ALA A 87 -19.47 -15.14 41.77
C ALA A 87 -19.12 -13.71 41.35
N VAL A 88 -19.13 -13.42 40.05
CA VAL A 88 -18.82 -12.10 39.46
C VAL A 88 -20.09 -11.28 39.21
N ARG A 89 -21.12 -11.92 38.65
CA ARG A 89 -22.37 -11.25 38.27
C ARG A 89 -23.57 -12.14 38.55
N ARG A 90 -24.51 -11.63 39.34
CA ARG A 90 -25.83 -12.24 39.56
C ARG A 90 -26.90 -11.30 39.04
N SER A 91 -27.46 -11.63 37.89
CA SER A 91 -28.64 -10.97 37.32
C SER A 91 -29.13 -11.81 36.14
N VAL A 92 -30.31 -11.47 35.62
CA VAL A 92 -30.80 -12.00 34.35
C VAL A 92 -31.08 -10.86 33.38
N GLU A 93 -31.01 -11.15 32.08
CA GLU A 93 -31.17 -10.16 31.03
C GLU A 93 -32.12 -10.61 29.91
N ALA A 94 -32.66 -9.63 29.19
CA ALA A 94 -33.33 -9.82 27.90
C ALA A 94 -32.74 -8.83 26.89
N ASP A 95 -32.43 -9.33 25.71
CA ASP A 95 -31.94 -8.52 24.59
C ASP A 95 -32.99 -7.50 24.11
N ALA A 96 -32.52 -6.42 23.50
CA ALA A 96 -33.36 -5.31 23.06
C ALA A 96 -34.50 -5.72 22.09
N ASP A 97 -34.29 -6.73 21.26
CA ASP A 97 -35.28 -7.22 20.28
C ASP A 97 -36.49 -7.90 20.95
N ARG A 98 -36.31 -8.41 22.17
CA ARG A 98 -37.36 -9.01 23.02
C ARG A 98 -38.11 -7.97 23.86
N VAL A 99 -37.72 -6.71 23.79
CA VAL A 99 -38.22 -5.62 24.63
C VAL A 99 -38.92 -4.57 23.77
N ARG A 100 -40.18 -4.26 24.12
CA ARG A 100 -40.97 -3.21 23.45
C ARG A 100 -41.26 -2.06 24.41
N LEU A 101 -41.03 -0.85 23.92
CA LEU A 101 -41.18 0.42 24.64
C LEU A 101 -42.08 1.35 23.83
N SER A 102 -42.71 2.33 24.48
CA SER A 102 -43.54 3.31 23.75
C SER A 102 -42.72 4.37 23.02
N ALA A 103 -43.31 4.99 22.01
CA ALA A 103 -42.66 6.08 21.26
C ALA A 103 -42.38 7.32 22.14
N GLU A 104 -43.27 7.59 23.12
CA GLU A 104 -43.08 8.68 24.08
C GLU A 104 -41.86 8.42 24.98
N TRP A 105 -41.64 7.17 25.39
CA TRP A 105 -40.45 6.77 26.13
C TRP A 105 -39.18 6.98 25.31
N ALA A 106 -39.16 6.47 24.07
CA ALA A 106 -37.99 6.61 23.19
C ALA A 106 -37.61 8.09 23.00
N THR A 107 -38.59 8.96 22.74
CA THR A 107 -38.36 10.41 22.57
C THR A 107 -37.82 11.05 23.86
N ALA A 108 -38.38 10.69 25.02
CA ALA A 108 -37.95 11.22 26.31
C ALA A 108 -36.52 10.76 26.69
N VAL A 109 -36.16 9.51 26.40
CA VAL A 109 -34.81 8.99 26.62
C VAL A 109 -33.79 9.66 25.69
N THR A 110 -34.13 9.91 24.42
CA THR A 110 -33.23 10.67 23.52
C THR A 110 -32.97 12.08 24.05
N ALA A 111 -34.00 12.77 24.55
CA ALA A 111 -33.83 14.10 25.15
C ALA A 111 -32.99 14.04 26.44
N LEU A 112 -33.24 13.06 27.31
CA LEU A 112 -32.45 12.83 28.53
C LEU A 112 -30.98 12.54 28.19
N ALA A 113 -30.72 11.71 27.19
CA ALA A 113 -29.38 11.40 26.71
C ALA A 113 -28.67 12.67 26.26
N GLN A 114 -29.34 13.56 25.52
CA GLN A 114 -28.75 14.84 25.10
C GLN A 114 -28.36 15.72 26.30
N THR A 115 -29.23 15.85 27.31
CA THR A 115 -28.91 16.61 28.54
C THR A 115 -27.80 15.96 29.37
N ALA A 116 -27.77 14.63 29.42
CA ALA A 116 -26.69 13.89 30.08
C ALA A 116 -25.35 14.13 29.38
N CYS A 117 -25.31 14.07 28.04
CA CYS A 117 -24.14 14.41 27.23
C CYS A 117 -23.61 15.81 27.54
N GLU A 118 -24.49 16.82 27.58
CA GLU A 118 -24.11 18.19 27.92
C GLU A 118 -23.48 18.27 29.31
N SER A 119 -24.02 17.55 30.30
CA SER A 119 -23.46 17.46 31.66
C SER A 119 -22.13 16.72 31.72
N LEU A 120 -21.90 15.78 30.82
CA LEU A 120 -20.61 15.11 30.61
C LEU A 120 -19.61 15.97 29.80
N GLY A 121 -19.99 17.19 29.41
CA GLY A 121 -19.15 18.13 28.64
C GLY A 121 -19.11 17.85 27.13
N LEU A 122 -20.10 17.12 26.61
CA LEU A 122 -20.20 16.72 25.21
C LEU A 122 -21.21 17.61 24.47
N SER A 123 -20.75 18.32 23.43
CA SER A 123 -21.54 19.30 22.67
C SER A 123 -21.93 18.83 21.26
N PHE A 124 -22.25 17.54 21.11
CA PHE A 124 -22.71 16.95 19.85
C PHE A 124 -24.09 16.29 20.00
N ALA A 125 -24.75 16.08 18.86
CA ALA A 125 -26.03 15.37 18.83
C ALA A 125 -25.83 13.88 19.15
N VAL A 126 -26.70 13.32 19.98
CA VAL A 126 -26.64 11.92 20.42
C VAL A 126 -27.90 11.15 20.07
N ASP A 127 -27.72 9.86 19.80
CA ASP A 127 -28.77 8.84 19.71
C ASP A 127 -28.68 7.88 20.90
N ALA A 128 -29.83 7.37 21.35
CA ALA A 128 -29.91 6.40 22.44
C ALA A 128 -30.48 5.08 21.90
N HIS A 129 -29.64 4.05 21.81
CA HIS A 129 -30.02 2.73 21.33
C HIS A 129 -30.23 1.80 22.52
N LEU A 130 -31.40 1.17 22.62
CA LEU A 130 -31.65 0.17 23.66
C LEU A 130 -30.71 -1.01 23.41
N TYR A 131 -29.92 -1.37 24.41
CA TYR A 131 -29.02 -2.52 24.35
C TYR A 131 -29.68 -3.75 24.96
N LYS A 132 -30.10 -3.65 26.23
CA LYS A 132 -30.73 -4.76 26.95
C LYS A 132 -31.52 -4.31 28.17
N MET A 133 -32.41 -5.18 28.62
CA MET A 133 -33.06 -5.08 29.91
C MET A 133 -32.36 -5.98 30.92
N LEU A 134 -32.09 -5.46 32.13
CA LEU A 134 -31.49 -6.23 33.22
C LEU A 134 -32.45 -6.29 34.41
N TYR A 135 -32.52 -7.46 35.06
CA TYR A 135 -33.29 -7.68 36.27
C TYR A 135 -32.41 -8.22 37.39
N TYR A 136 -32.52 -7.58 38.56
CA TYR A 136 -31.83 -7.94 39.80
C TYR A 136 -32.88 -8.11 40.92
N GLU A 137 -32.75 -9.19 41.69
CA GLU A 137 -33.51 -9.42 42.92
C GLU A 137 -32.64 -9.23 44.17
N THR A 138 -33.24 -9.40 45.35
CA THR A 138 -32.50 -9.25 46.61
C THR A 138 -31.30 -10.19 46.67
N GLY A 139 -30.11 -9.64 46.92
CA GLY A 139 -28.82 -10.35 46.96
C GLY A 139 -28.05 -10.36 45.64
N ASP A 140 -28.66 -9.95 44.53
CA ASP A 140 -28.00 -9.86 43.22
C ASP A 140 -27.04 -8.65 43.15
N PHE A 141 -25.96 -8.78 42.38
CA PHE A 141 -24.88 -7.78 42.25
C PHE A 141 -24.11 -7.91 40.94
N PHE A 142 -23.22 -6.96 40.67
CA PHE A 142 -22.18 -7.07 39.66
C PHE A 142 -20.91 -6.39 40.20
N LEU A 143 -19.80 -7.14 40.30
CA LEU A 143 -18.51 -6.63 40.76
C LEU A 143 -17.98 -5.49 39.87
N GLU A 144 -16.96 -4.79 40.35
CA GLU A 144 -16.29 -3.72 39.61
C GLU A 144 -15.78 -4.23 38.25
N HIS A 145 -16.12 -3.49 37.18
CA HIS A 145 -15.70 -3.77 35.82
C HIS A 145 -15.67 -2.46 35.00
N GLN A 146 -15.09 -2.53 33.80
CA GLN A 146 -15.24 -1.54 32.75
C GLN A 146 -15.98 -2.18 31.58
N ASP A 147 -16.76 -1.37 30.86
CA ASP A 147 -17.43 -1.85 29.67
C ASP A 147 -16.58 -1.55 28.42
N THR A 148 -16.49 -2.53 27.53
CA THR A 148 -15.84 -2.35 26.23
C THR A 148 -16.80 -1.64 25.27
N GLU A 149 -16.29 -0.71 24.46
CA GLU A 149 -17.04 -0.10 23.36
C GLU A 149 -17.65 -1.18 22.44
N LYS A 150 -18.98 -1.26 22.38
CA LYS A 150 -19.71 -2.24 21.52
C LYS A 150 -20.09 -1.67 20.15
N GLU A 151 -20.23 -0.35 20.07
CA GLU A 151 -20.52 0.40 18.83
C GLU A 151 -19.57 1.60 18.72
N PRO A 152 -19.10 1.97 17.52
CA PRO A 152 -18.24 3.14 17.35
C PRO A 152 -18.88 4.41 17.90
N GLY A 153 -18.24 5.01 18.89
CA GLY A 153 -18.70 6.20 19.60
C GLY A 153 -19.66 5.98 20.75
N MET A 154 -19.70 4.77 21.29
CA MET A 154 -20.53 4.39 22.42
C MET A 154 -20.01 4.95 23.76
N PHE A 155 -20.93 5.46 24.56
CA PHE A 155 -20.80 5.66 26.01
C PHE A 155 -22.15 5.29 26.65
N GLU A 156 -22.18 5.00 27.95
CA GLU A 156 -23.25 4.17 28.52
C GLU A 156 -24.23 4.92 29.42
N HIS A 157 -25.42 4.34 29.54
CA HIS A 157 -26.50 4.82 30.40
C HIS A 157 -27.22 3.66 31.12
N PHE A 158 -27.41 3.80 32.43
CA PHE A 158 -28.00 2.81 33.33
C PHE A 158 -28.99 3.44 34.32
N GLY A 159 -29.73 2.61 35.08
CA GLY A 159 -30.57 3.05 36.19
C GLY A 159 -30.44 2.17 37.44
N GLY A 160 -30.28 2.77 38.63
CA GLY A 160 -30.25 2.12 39.97
C GLY A 160 -28.90 2.19 40.71
N HIS A 161 -28.75 1.49 41.87
CA HIS A 161 -27.56 1.53 42.75
C HIS A 161 -26.26 1.17 42.02
N LEU A 162 -25.53 2.20 41.64
CA LEU A 162 -24.38 2.17 40.76
C LEU A 162 -23.31 3.04 41.38
N ASP A 163 -22.17 2.44 41.66
CA ASP A 163 -20.96 3.14 42.09
C ASP A 163 -20.03 3.24 40.88
N VAL A 164 -19.67 4.48 40.51
CA VAL A 164 -18.85 4.79 39.33
C VAL A 164 -17.56 5.46 39.81
N ARG A 165 -16.41 5.01 39.32
CA ARG A 165 -15.07 5.42 39.75
C ARG A 165 -14.17 5.78 38.57
N HIS A 166 -13.58 6.98 38.60
CA HIS A 166 -12.63 7.45 37.58
C HIS A 166 -11.53 8.28 38.22
N LEU A 167 -10.27 7.97 37.93
CA LEU A 167 -9.08 8.70 38.44
C LEU A 167 -9.09 8.98 39.96
N GLY A 168 -9.54 8.00 40.75
CA GLY A 168 -9.63 8.11 42.21
C GLY A 168 -10.86 8.86 42.75
N GLU A 169 -11.68 9.45 41.89
CA GLU A 169 -12.98 10.01 42.27
C GLU A 169 -14.08 8.92 42.23
N ARG A 170 -15.07 9.01 43.15
CA ARG A 170 -16.21 8.09 43.23
C ARG A 170 -17.53 8.87 43.20
N LYS A 171 -18.48 8.42 42.38
CA LYS A 171 -19.86 8.89 42.36
C LYS A 171 -20.83 7.73 42.54
N ARG A 172 -21.84 7.93 43.38
CA ARG A 172 -22.89 6.95 43.64
C ARG A 172 -24.22 7.47 43.12
N PHE A 173 -24.89 6.66 42.31
CA PHE A 173 -26.25 6.90 41.83
C PHE A 173 -27.12 5.76 42.35
N GLY A 174 -28.27 6.05 42.97
CA GLY A 174 -28.97 5.01 43.73
C GLY A 174 -30.46 5.23 43.92
N LEU A 175 -31.13 4.09 44.12
CA LEU A 175 -32.52 3.89 44.50
C LEU A 175 -32.53 3.45 45.98
N ASP A 176 -32.37 4.39 46.91
CA ASP A 176 -32.37 4.08 48.35
C ASP A 176 -33.75 4.30 48.95
N GLY A 177 -34.16 3.37 49.80
CA GLY A 177 -35.39 3.50 50.59
C GLY A 177 -36.69 3.30 49.80
N PRO A 178 -37.84 3.34 50.50
CA PRO A 178 -39.14 2.96 49.94
C PRO A 178 -39.64 3.89 48.82
N GLU A 179 -39.18 5.15 48.77
CA GLU A 179 -39.58 6.12 47.73
C GLU A 179 -39.07 5.74 46.33
N SER A 180 -38.09 4.85 46.26
CA SER A 180 -37.50 4.37 45.01
C SER A 180 -38.44 3.43 44.23
N ALA A 181 -39.41 2.80 44.90
CA ALA A 181 -40.34 1.85 44.29
C ALA A 181 -41.24 2.50 43.21
N ASP A 182 -41.53 3.80 43.36
CA ASP A 182 -42.43 4.57 42.50
C ASP A 182 -41.69 5.65 41.69
N ALA A 183 -40.37 5.52 41.51
CA ALA A 183 -39.55 6.55 40.87
C ALA A 183 -38.59 5.98 39.83
N LEU A 184 -38.45 6.69 38.71
CA LEU A 184 -37.44 6.40 37.70
C LEU A 184 -36.14 7.14 38.02
N HIS A 185 -35.02 6.46 37.81
CA HIS A 185 -33.68 7.01 38.01
C HIS A 185 -32.83 6.73 36.79
N TYR A 186 -31.83 7.58 36.59
CA TYR A 186 -30.89 7.44 35.50
C TYR A 186 -29.46 7.71 35.97
N ALA A 187 -28.51 7.17 35.23
CA ALA A 187 -27.08 7.41 35.33
C ALA A 187 -26.50 7.31 33.91
N ALA A 188 -25.58 8.19 33.56
CA ALA A 188 -24.83 8.17 32.31
C ALA A 188 -23.34 8.40 32.62
N PHE A 189 -22.46 7.64 31.99
CA PHE A 189 -21.02 7.69 32.19
C PHE A 189 -20.26 7.17 30.96
N PHE A 190 -18.96 7.43 30.89
CA PHE A 190 -18.12 6.91 29.80
C PHE A 190 -17.85 5.41 29.98
N ALA A 191 -17.90 4.61 28.92
CA ALA A 191 -17.80 3.14 28.99
C ALA A 191 -16.48 2.64 29.63
N ASP A 192 -15.38 3.39 29.47
CA ASP A 192 -14.06 3.08 30.05
C ASP A 192 -13.95 3.42 31.54
N VAL A 193 -15.02 3.86 32.19
CA VAL A 193 -15.03 4.17 33.61
C VAL A 193 -15.39 2.93 34.42
N HIS A 194 -14.61 2.66 35.47
CA HIS A 194 -14.89 1.55 36.38
C HIS A 194 -16.24 1.75 37.09
N HIS A 195 -17.05 0.70 37.12
CA HIS A 195 -18.32 0.75 37.80
C HIS A 195 -18.73 -0.60 38.39
N GLU A 196 -19.53 -0.55 39.45
CA GLU A 196 -20.04 -1.71 40.18
C GLU A 196 -21.51 -1.56 40.53
N VAL A 197 -22.24 -2.68 40.55
CA VAL A 197 -23.59 -2.76 41.08
C VAL A 197 -23.51 -3.41 42.46
N GLN A 198 -23.72 -2.60 43.49
CA GLN A 198 -23.78 -3.06 44.88
C GLN A 198 -24.94 -4.04 45.10
N PRO A 199 -24.82 -5.00 46.04
CA PRO A 199 -25.87 -5.97 46.33
C PRO A 199 -27.23 -5.32 46.62
N VAL A 200 -28.28 -5.81 45.96
CA VAL A 200 -29.66 -5.34 46.24
C VAL A 200 -30.07 -5.80 47.64
N THR A 201 -30.25 -4.86 48.56
CA THR A 201 -30.56 -5.16 49.98
C THR A 201 -32.03 -5.50 50.21
N ALA A 202 -32.94 -4.94 49.41
CA ALA A 202 -34.36 -5.24 49.44
C ALA A 202 -35.05 -4.88 48.11
N GLY A 203 -36.13 -5.61 47.77
CA GLY A 203 -36.95 -5.30 46.60
C GLY A 203 -36.38 -5.88 45.30
N ARG A 204 -36.69 -5.21 44.19
CA ARG A 204 -36.35 -5.63 42.82
C ARG A 204 -35.88 -4.42 42.02
N ARG A 205 -34.90 -4.62 41.14
CA ARG A 205 -34.37 -3.58 40.27
C ARG A 205 -34.48 -4.02 38.81
N LEU A 206 -35.13 -3.18 38.01
CA LEU A 206 -35.24 -3.33 36.57
C LEU A 206 -34.49 -2.20 35.88
N ILE A 207 -33.71 -2.51 34.87
CA ILE A 207 -32.85 -1.56 34.16
C ILE A 207 -33.11 -1.67 32.67
N LEU A 208 -33.13 -0.54 31.98
CA LEU A 208 -33.00 -0.46 30.53
C LEU A 208 -31.64 0.18 30.25
N ALA A 209 -30.69 -0.62 29.76
CA ALA A 209 -29.34 -0.14 29.43
C ALA A 209 -29.34 0.38 27.99
N TYR A 210 -28.75 1.56 27.78
CA TYR A 210 -28.67 2.21 26.47
C TYR A 210 -27.22 2.48 26.07
N ASN A 211 -26.92 2.21 24.80
CA ASN A 211 -25.74 2.71 24.13
C ASN A 211 -26.04 4.13 23.63
N LEU A 212 -25.29 5.11 24.10
CA LEU A 212 -25.38 6.48 23.60
C LEU A 212 -24.36 6.66 22.47
N VAL A 213 -24.85 6.94 21.27
CA VAL A 213 -24.05 6.97 20.04
C VAL A 213 -24.06 8.38 19.45
N ARG A 214 -22.88 8.89 19.10
CA ARG A 214 -22.76 10.20 18.45
C ARG A 214 -23.39 10.18 17.05
N ARG A 215 -24.29 11.13 16.78
CA ARG A 215 -24.83 11.39 15.43
C ARG A 215 -23.86 12.29 14.67
N GLY A 216 -23.47 11.88 13.45
CA GLY A 216 -22.45 12.56 12.64
C GLY A 216 -22.67 14.07 12.51
N GLY A 217 -21.64 14.86 12.81
CA GLY A 217 -21.67 16.32 12.75
C GLY A 217 -20.55 16.98 13.57
N SER A 218 -20.01 18.09 13.06
CA SER A 218 -19.04 18.94 13.75
C SER A 218 -19.77 19.88 14.70
N GLY A 219 -20.22 19.36 15.85
CA GLY A 219 -20.76 20.18 16.93
C GLY A 219 -19.69 21.15 17.43
N GLY A 220 -19.95 22.44 17.26
CA GLY A 220 -19.12 23.54 17.75
C GLY A 220 -19.73 24.27 18.94
N VAL A 221 -18.86 25.01 19.65
CA VAL A 221 -19.11 25.96 20.76
C VAL A 221 -19.28 25.25 22.14
N ALA A 222 -18.67 25.67 23.26
CA ALA A 222 -18.00 26.91 23.68
C ALA A 222 -16.57 26.66 24.24
N ILE A 223 -15.72 27.68 24.31
CA ILE A 223 -14.50 27.69 25.14
C ILE A 223 -14.52 28.95 26.00
N PRO A 224 -14.80 28.84 27.31
CA PRO A 224 -14.32 29.87 28.23
C PRO A 224 -13.77 29.40 29.60
N SER A 225 -13.55 28.11 29.89
CA SER A 225 -12.97 27.72 31.19
C SER A 225 -11.44 27.81 31.27
N ASN A 226 -10.74 27.59 30.14
CA ASN A 226 -9.28 27.52 30.11
C ASN A 226 -8.58 28.73 29.44
N VAL A 227 -9.25 29.88 29.26
CA VAL A 227 -8.71 31.03 28.49
C VAL A 227 -7.34 31.50 29.00
N VAL A 228 -7.17 31.58 30.32
CA VAL A 228 -5.88 31.94 30.94
C VAL A 228 -4.81 30.89 30.64
N LEU A 229 -5.18 29.61 30.64
CA LEU A 229 -4.27 28.51 30.31
C LEU A 229 -3.89 28.51 28.83
N VAL A 230 -4.80 28.90 27.92
CA VAL A 230 -4.46 29.09 26.49
C VAL A 230 -3.38 30.17 26.34
N GLN A 231 -3.50 31.29 27.05
CA GLN A 231 -2.52 32.38 27.01
C GLN A 231 -1.15 31.92 27.57
N ARG A 232 -1.15 31.21 28.69
CA ARG A 232 0.07 30.62 29.28
C ARG A 232 0.69 29.57 28.35
N ALA A 233 -0.12 28.68 27.78
CA ALA A 233 0.32 27.64 26.84
C ALA A 233 0.96 28.23 25.59
N ARG A 234 0.38 29.32 25.07
CA ARG A 234 0.95 30.07 23.94
C ARG A 234 2.33 30.63 24.28
N ALA A 235 2.47 31.29 25.44
CA ALA A 235 3.75 31.83 25.90
C ALA A 235 4.80 30.75 26.18
N ALA A 236 4.41 29.59 26.72
CA ALA A 236 5.29 28.45 26.94
C ALA A 236 5.73 27.82 25.60
N ALA A 237 4.79 27.65 24.65
CA ALA A 237 5.08 27.11 23.32
C ALA A 237 6.07 27.99 22.54
N ASP A 238 5.96 29.32 22.63
CA ASP A 238 6.89 30.27 21.99
C ASP A 238 8.33 30.13 22.53
N ARG A 239 8.50 29.70 23.78
CA ARG A 239 9.82 29.53 24.43
C ARG A 239 10.37 28.10 24.38
N TRP A 240 9.60 27.15 23.85
CA TRP A 240 9.93 25.74 23.89
C TRP A 240 11.03 25.39 22.88
N GLN A 241 12.21 25.01 23.38
CA GLN A 241 13.35 24.54 22.57
C GLN A 241 13.71 23.06 22.75
N ALA A 242 13.45 22.43 23.90
CA ALA A 242 13.68 21.01 24.12
C ALA A 242 12.79 20.48 25.28
N PRO A 243 12.43 19.18 25.32
CA PRO A 243 12.72 18.14 24.32
C PRO A 243 12.02 18.42 22.99
N ALA A 244 12.38 17.71 21.91
CA ALA A 244 11.81 18.00 20.58
C ALA A 244 10.28 17.87 20.55
N LYS A 245 9.74 16.92 21.32
CA LYS A 245 8.31 16.64 21.48
C LYS A 245 8.02 16.19 22.90
N LEU A 246 6.77 16.34 23.32
CA LEU A 246 6.25 15.84 24.59
C LEU A 246 5.16 14.81 24.33
N LEU A 247 5.13 13.80 25.20
CA LEU A 247 4.05 12.83 25.29
C LEU A 247 3.19 13.17 26.51
N VAL A 248 1.89 13.26 26.30
CA VAL A 248 0.91 13.55 27.34
C VAL A 248 -0.02 12.36 27.47
N GLU A 249 -0.06 11.79 28.68
CA GLU A 249 -1.03 10.75 29.02
C GLU A 249 -2.43 11.33 28.98
N LEU A 250 -3.32 10.55 28.37
CA LEU A 250 -4.75 10.79 28.38
C LEU A 250 -5.35 10.12 29.61
N ASP A 251 -6.37 10.78 30.17
CA ASP A 251 -7.09 10.38 31.37
C ASP A 251 -8.09 9.24 31.07
N HIS A 252 -8.58 9.14 29.83
CA HIS A 252 -9.47 8.08 29.37
C HIS A 252 -8.77 7.04 28.48
N GLU A 253 -9.38 5.86 28.40
CA GLU A 253 -8.96 4.82 27.47
C GLU A 253 -9.69 4.93 26.11
N TYR A 254 -8.94 4.62 25.05
CA TYR A 254 -9.41 4.71 23.67
C TYR A 254 -9.08 3.43 22.89
N THR A 255 -10.09 2.91 22.18
CA THR A 255 -9.93 1.81 21.24
C THR A 255 -9.29 2.32 19.94
N ALA A 256 -8.91 1.40 19.04
CA ALA A 256 -8.41 1.78 17.71
C ALA A 256 -9.43 2.62 16.90
N THR A 257 -10.74 2.43 17.14
CA THR A 257 -11.81 3.19 16.51
C THR A 257 -12.05 4.54 17.18
N SER A 258 -11.95 4.62 18.51
CA SER A 258 -12.23 5.84 19.28
C SER A 258 -11.00 6.73 19.52
N ALA A 259 -9.79 6.29 19.16
CA ALA A 259 -8.54 7.07 19.23
C ALA A 259 -8.52 8.19 18.16
N ARG A 260 -9.45 9.13 18.26
CA ARG A 260 -9.73 10.23 17.34
C ARG A 260 -9.96 11.51 18.13
N PHE A 261 -9.43 12.63 17.66
CA PHE A 261 -9.61 13.96 18.23
C PHE A 261 -11.07 14.29 18.48
N ALA A 262 -11.96 13.99 17.52
CA ALA A 262 -13.38 14.28 17.70
C ALA A 262 -14.08 13.40 18.76
N MET A 263 -13.44 12.29 19.17
CA MET A 263 -13.97 11.28 20.09
C MET A 263 -13.34 11.35 21.50
N LEU A 264 -12.43 12.30 21.73
CA LEU A 264 -11.82 12.51 23.05
C LEU A 264 -12.90 12.84 24.09
N LYS A 265 -12.74 12.25 25.27
CA LYS A 265 -13.69 12.26 26.39
C LYS A 265 -13.23 13.23 27.48
N GLY A 266 -14.18 13.73 28.27
CA GLY A 266 -13.92 14.48 29.51
C GLY A 266 -12.81 15.54 29.41
N ARG A 267 -11.78 15.39 30.25
CA ARG A 267 -10.65 16.31 30.37
C ARG A 267 -9.68 16.23 29.19
N ASP A 268 -9.53 15.07 28.55
CA ASP A 268 -8.67 14.92 27.36
C ASP A 268 -9.13 15.82 26.21
N ARG A 269 -10.44 15.92 26.03
CA ARG A 269 -11.04 16.84 25.06
C ARG A 269 -10.70 18.29 25.39
N ALA A 270 -10.83 18.68 26.66
CA ALA A 270 -10.51 20.04 27.11
C ALA A 270 -9.02 20.35 26.96
N LEU A 271 -8.15 19.37 27.25
CA LEU A 271 -6.70 19.43 27.05
C LEU A 271 -6.37 19.74 25.60
N VAL A 272 -6.85 18.89 24.68
CA VAL A 272 -6.55 19.04 23.26
C VAL A 272 -7.12 20.36 22.72
N ARG A 273 -8.36 20.72 23.06
CA ARG A 273 -8.95 22.00 22.64
C ARG A 273 -8.14 23.20 23.12
N THR A 274 -7.71 23.21 24.39
CA THR A 274 -6.88 24.27 24.95
C THR A 274 -5.56 24.43 24.19
N LEU A 275 -4.93 23.31 23.84
CA LEU A 275 -3.68 23.33 23.06
C LEU A 275 -3.90 23.73 21.60
N GLN A 276 -5.03 23.34 20.98
CA GLN A 276 -5.40 23.74 19.62
C GLN A 276 -5.58 25.27 19.49
N GLU A 277 -6.20 25.90 20.48
CA GLU A 277 -6.42 27.36 20.50
C GLU A 277 -5.10 28.17 20.58
N THR A 278 -3.99 27.53 20.96
CA THR A 278 -2.68 28.19 20.87
C THR A 278 -2.29 28.45 19.42
N GLN A 279 -2.73 27.63 18.45
CA GLN A 279 -2.33 27.65 17.05
C GLN A 279 -0.81 27.53 16.80
N LEU A 280 -0.01 27.33 17.85
CA LEU A 280 1.45 27.24 17.80
C LEU A 280 1.96 25.80 17.90
N LEU A 281 1.07 24.86 18.22
CA LEU A 281 1.40 23.46 18.47
C LEU A 281 0.82 22.55 17.37
N ASP A 282 1.59 21.55 16.96
CA ASP A 282 1.09 20.39 16.26
C ASP A 282 0.71 19.32 17.28
N LEU A 283 -0.44 18.69 17.06
CA LEU A 283 -0.98 17.67 17.95
C LEU A 283 -1.25 16.40 17.15
N HIS A 284 -0.84 15.26 17.69
CA HIS A 284 -1.15 13.96 17.12
C HIS A 284 -1.55 12.98 18.23
N LEU A 285 -2.50 12.10 17.97
CA LEU A 285 -2.73 10.94 18.82
C LEU A 285 -1.84 9.80 18.33
N VAL A 286 -1.14 9.14 19.24
CA VAL A 286 -0.36 7.95 18.95
C VAL A 286 -0.87 6.79 19.78
N THR A 287 -1.13 5.65 19.15
CA THR A 287 -1.49 4.42 19.85
C THR A 287 -0.26 3.54 19.98
N LEU A 288 0.10 3.21 21.22
CA LEU A 288 1.19 2.30 21.54
C LEU A 288 0.62 0.93 21.88
N VAL A 289 1.24 -0.11 21.33
CA VAL A 289 0.94 -1.52 21.63
C VAL A 289 2.14 -2.09 22.37
N LYS A 290 1.89 -2.69 23.53
CA LYS A 290 2.89 -3.39 24.32
C LYS A 290 2.55 -4.88 24.36
N SER A 291 3.49 -5.73 23.94
CA SER A 291 3.35 -7.20 24.05
C SER A 291 4.33 -7.72 25.11
N ARG A 292 3.85 -8.64 25.95
CA ARG A 292 4.60 -9.37 26.97
C ARG A 292 4.35 -10.87 26.80
N SER A 293 5.40 -11.69 26.85
CA SER A 293 5.30 -13.15 26.68
C SER A 293 6.08 -13.98 27.71
N ARG A 294 5.57 -15.19 28.00
CA ARG A 294 6.18 -16.25 28.85
C ARG A 294 6.14 -17.61 28.12
N TYR A 295 7.16 -18.44 28.34
CA TYR A 295 7.11 -19.90 28.11
C TYR A 295 6.84 -20.59 29.44
N ASP A 296 5.91 -21.54 29.46
CA ASP A 296 5.75 -22.44 30.60
C ASP A 296 6.77 -23.57 30.47
N TYR A 297 7.76 -23.66 31.35
CA TYR A 297 8.57 -24.86 31.47
C TYR A 297 7.86 -25.74 32.49
N ASP A 298 7.41 -26.92 32.07
CA ASP A 298 7.13 -28.02 32.99
C ASP A 298 8.48 -28.34 33.68
N ASP A 299 8.70 -27.79 34.88
CA ASP A 299 9.66 -28.37 35.80
C ASP A 299 9.06 -29.71 36.24
N GLU A 300 9.34 -30.77 35.47
CA GLU A 300 9.31 -32.14 35.97
C GLU A 300 10.34 -32.25 37.09
N ASP A 301 9.96 -31.92 38.32
CA ASP A 301 10.49 -32.50 39.57
C ASP A 301 9.80 -31.80 40.77
N ASP A 302 8.58 -32.20 41.10
CA ASP A 302 8.18 -32.45 42.49
C ASP A 302 6.87 -33.26 42.51
N ASP A 303 7.03 -34.56 42.75
CA ASP A 303 5.96 -35.49 43.12
C ASP A 303 5.36 -35.04 44.46
N ASP A 304 4.25 -34.29 44.45
CA ASP A 304 3.32 -34.26 45.57
C ASP A 304 1.87 -34.22 45.05
N GLU A 305 1.16 -35.32 45.24
CA GLU A 305 -0.28 -35.46 45.04
C GLU A 305 -1.02 -34.48 45.96
N ASP A 306 -1.59 -33.40 45.40
CA ASP A 306 -2.66 -32.65 46.08
C ASP A 306 -3.82 -32.34 45.10
N ASP A 307 -5.00 -32.80 45.51
CA ASP A 307 -6.26 -32.63 44.81
C ASP A 307 -6.74 -31.17 44.95
N GLY A 308 -6.85 -30.41 43.85
CA GLY A 308 -7.48 -29.09 43.97
C GLY A 308 -7.50 -28.20 42.74
N HIS A 309 -8.68 -28.10 42.12
CA HIS A 309 -9.17 -26.99 41.30
C HIS A 309 -8.41 -26.64 40.00
N GLU A 310 -9.12 -26.78 38.88
CA GLU A 310 -8.83 -26.11 37.61
C GLU A 310 -8.89 -24.57 37.81
N ASP A 311 -7.81 -23.97 38.31
CA ASP A 311 -7.63 -22.51 38.24
C ASP A 311 -7.04 -22.15 36.87
N GLU A 312 -7.91 -21.98 35.87
CA GLU A 312 -7.59 -21.31 34.61
C GLU A 312 -7.36 -19.80 34.84
N THR A 313 -6.36 -19.44 35.65
CA THR A 313 -5.89 -18.08 35.91
C THR A 313 -4.36 -18.05 35.85
N ALA A 314 -3.79 -18.24 34.66
CA ALA A 314 -2.36 -17.98 34.47
C ALA A 314 -2.09 -16.48 34.69
N GLU A 315 -1.57 -16.13 35.87
CA GLU A 315 -1.08 -14.78 36.19
C GLU A 315 0.27 -14.56 35.50
N MET A 316 0.47 -13.39 34.89
CA MET A 316 1.78 -13.03 34.32
C MET A 316 2.72 -12.61 35.45
N GLU A 317 3.55 -13.55 35.88
CA GLU A 317 4.63 -13.32 36.84
C GLU A 317 5.92 -12.92 36.10
N ASP A 318 6.76 -13.91 35.75
CA ASP A 318 8.08 -13.66 35.16
C ASP A 318 8.01 -13.37 33.66
N ILE A 319 8.18 -12.08 33.31
CA ILE A 319 8.19 -11.59 31.93
C ILE A 319 9.52 -11.96 31.25
N LEU A 320 9.49 -12.83 30.22
CA LEU A 320 10.67 -13.20 29.44
C LEU A 320 11.02 -12.17 28.36
N ALA A 321 10.00 -11.65 27.67
CA ALA A 321 10.17 -10.67 26.62
C ALA A 321 9.07 -9.60 26.67
N GLU A 322 9.50 -8.35 26.49
CA GLU A 322 8.62 -7.17 26.44
C GLU A 322 9.00 -6.33 25.22
N SER A 323 8.01 -5.91 24.45
CA SER A 323 8.21 -4.97 23.34
C SER A 323 7.09 -3.94 23.31
N THR A 324 7.44 -2.70 22.94
CA THR A 324 6.47 -1.62 22.74
C THR A 324 6.66 -1.04 21.34
N THR A 325 5.59 -1.01 20.55
CA THR A 325 5.59 -0.51 19.18
C THR A 325 4.50 0.53 18.97
N VAL A 326 4.72 1.41 18.00
CA VAL A 326 3.67 2.33 17.55
C VAL A 326 2.74 1.60 16.60
N ASP A 327 1.46 1.56 16.92
CA ASP A 327 0.39 0.95 16.11
C ASP A 327 -0.09 1.92 15.01
N GLY A 328 -0.26 3.20 15.37
CA GLY A 328 -0.72 4.20 14.43
C GLY A 328 -0.70 5.63 14.97
N TRP A 329 -0.74 6.57 14.04
CA TRP A 329 -0.84 8.01 14.30
C TRP A 329 -2.13 8.56 13.71
N VAL A 330 -2.75 9.50 14.42
CA VAL A 330 -3.91 10.25 13.97
C VAL A 330 -3.63 11.74 14.09
N ASN A 331 -3.89 12.50 13.02
CA ASN A 331 -3.73 13.95 13.01
C ASN A 331 -4.99 14.68 13.53
N GLU A 332 -4.92 16.00 13.70
CA GLU A 332 -6.03 16.83 14.20
C GLU A 332 -7.32 16.80 13.35
N ARG A 333 -7.25 16.27 12.13
CA ARG A 333 -8.39 16.10 11.20
C ARG A 333 -9.01 14.70 11.30
N ASP A 334 -8.60 13.91 12.28
CA ASP A 334 -8.98 12.51 12.46
C ASP A 334 -8.50 11.56 11.35
N GLU A 335 -7.53 11.99 10.53
CA GLU A 335 -6.94 11.18 9.46
C GLU A 335 -5.80 10.32 10.01
N ALA A 336 -5.73 9.06 9.58
CA ALA A 336 -4.57 8.23 9.85
C ALA A 336 -3.37 8.75 9.05
N VAL A 337 -2.23 8.92 9.72
CA VAL A 337 -1.00 9.42 9.09
C VAL A 337 0.16 8.46 9.36
N THR A 338 1.12 8.40 8.43
CA THR A 338 2.37 7.67 8.62
C THR A 338 3.46 8.65 9.00
N MET A 339 4.04 8.45 10.18
CA MET A 339 5.11 9.29 10.70
C MET A 339 6.30 8.42 11.11
N ASP A 340 7.47 8.72 10.56
CA ASP A 340 8.73 8.11 10.98
C ASP A 340 9.30 8.87 12.19
N VAL A 341 8.49 8.91 13.25
CA VAL A 341 8.82 9.61 14.49
C VAL A 341 8.98 8.57 15.59
N LYS A 342 10.21 8.44 16.12
CA LYS A 342 10.48 7.57 17.26
C LYS A 342 9.80 8.13 18.51
N VAL A 343 9.02 7.31 19.20
CA VAL A 343 8.38 7.64 20.49
C VAL A 343 9.23 7.05 21.61
N ASP A 344 9.74 7.88 22.51
CA ASP A 344 10.51 7.42 23.68
C ASP A 344 9.76 7.79 24.97
N VAL A 345 8.92 6.86 25.44
CA VAL A 345 8.07 7.05 26.63
C VAL A 345 8.90 7.38 27.88
N ARG A 346 10.15 6.90 28.00
CA ARG A 346 10.95 7.15 29.21
C ARG A 346 11.45 8.58 29.31
N MET A 347 11.78 9.19 28.16
CA MET A 347 12.41 10.51 28.12
C MET A 347 11.44 11.65 27.76
N GLU A 348 10.35 11.34 27.06
CA GLU A 348 9.47 12.35 26.46
C GLU A 348 8.12 12.50 27.19
N LEU A 349 7.82 11.60 28.13
CA LEU A 349 6.58 11.63 28.89
C LEU A 349 6.53 12.77 29.90
N LEU A 350 5.46 13.55 29.83
CA LEU A 350 5.28 14.74 30.65
C LEU A 350 5.02 14.39 32.12
N ARG A 351 4.38 13.25 32.38
CA ARG A 351 4.18 12.66 33.71
C ARG A 351 5.22 11.54 33.90
N GLY A 352 5.87 11.48 35.06
CA GLY A 352 6.99 10.55 35.30
C GLY A 352 6.58 9.11 35.62
N ALA A 353 5.53 8.57 34.98
CA ALA A 353 5.11 7.19 35.22
C ALA A 353 6.22 6.21 34.79
N ALA A 354 6.58 5.27 35.67
CA ALA A 354 7.61 4.27 35.38
C ALA A 354 7.18 3.26 34.31
N ASP A 355 5.88 2.91 34.30
CA ASP A 355 5.23 2.10 33.27
C ASP A 355 3.83 2.65 33.01
N ILE A 356 3.59 3.19 31.81
CA ILE A 356 2.28 3.71 31.37
C ILE A 356 1.26 2.61 31.08
N PHE A 357 1.55 1.34 31.38
CA PHE A 357 0.60 0.24 31.21
C PHE A 357 0.28 -0.46 32.54
N ALA A 358 0.82 0.03 33.66
CA ALA A 358 0.71 -0.63 34.96
C ALA A 358 -0.71 -0.65 35.54
N ASP A 359 -1.53 0.34 35.17
CA ASP A 359 -2.92 0.52 35.58
C ASP A 359 -3.92 -0.16 34.63
N MET A 360 -3.46 -0.87 33.60
CA MET A 360 -4.31 -1.39 32.53
C MET A 360 -4.44 -2.91 32.59
N GLU A 361 -5.64 -3.41 32.29
CA GLU A 361 -5.81 -4.81 31.92
C GLU A 361 -5.34 -5.06 30.48
N PRO A 362 -4.79 -6.26 30.18
CA PRO A 362 -4.38 -6.59 28.82
C PRO A 362 -5.61 -6.66 27.90
N THR A 363 -5.56 -5.92 26.80
CA THR A 363 -6.58 -5.90 25.74
C THR A 363 -6.75 -7.26 25.06
N ASN A 364 -5.68 -8.06 25.00
CA ASN A 364 -5.72 -9.44 24.51
C ASN A 364 -4.85 -10.33 25.41
N ARG A 365 -5.35 -11.54 25.70
CA ARG A 365 -4.63 -12.62 26.36
C ARG A 365 -4.71 -13.83 25.44
N SER A 366 -3.61 -14.22 24.82
CA SER A 366 -3.54 -15.44 24.02
C SER A 366 -2.72 -16.50 24.75
N TYR A 367 -3.25 -17.72 24.75
CA TYR A 367 -2.59 -18.91 25.26
C TYR A 367 -2.47 -19.90 24.10
N GLU A 368 -1.26 -20.14 23.61
CA GLU A 368 -1.02 -21.23 22.67
C GLU A 368 -0.86 -22.52 23.48
N GLY A 369 -1.85 -23.41 23.36
CA GLY A 369 -1.91 -24.67 24.10
C GLY A 369 -0.80 -25.67 23.76
N PHE A 370 -0.87 -26.84 24.40
CA PHE A 370 0.16 -27.88 24.42
C PHE A 370 0.73 -28.24 23.04
N MET A 371 1.96 -27.79 22.78
CA MET A 371 2.69 -27.98 21.53
C MET A 371 3.73 -29.10 21.67
N GLY A 372 3.34 -30.30 22.10
CA GLY A 372 4.13 -31.54 22.04
C GLY A 372 5.51 -31.54 22.73
N ASN A 373 6.48 -30.76 22.21
CA ASN A 373 7.85 -30.58 22.70
C ASN A 373 8.16 -29.13 23.11
N TYR A 374 7.22 -28.19 22.98
CA TYR A 374 7.35 -26.80 23.42
C TYR A 374 6.26 -26.50 24.45
N GLY A 375 6.66 -25.88 25.56
CA GLY A 375 5.74 -25.39 26.56
C GLY A 375 4.79 -24.33 26.01
N PRO A 376 3.57 -24.24 26.54
CA PRO A 376 2.59 -23.26 26.10
C PRO A 376 3.12 -21.83 26.24
N THR A 377 2.76 -20.97 25.29
CA THR A 377 3.15 -19.56 25.30
C THR A 377 1.95 -18.71 25.72
N LEU A 378 2.12 -17.94 26.79
CA LEU A 378 1.15 -16.93 27.23
C LEU A 378 1.61 -15.56 26.73
N GLU A 379 0.76 -14.86 25.96
CA GLU A 379 1.04 -13.52 25.45
C GLU A 379 -0.06 -12.52 25.85
N PHE A 380 0.33 -11.45 26.53
CA PHE A 380 -0.54 -10.35 26.93
C PHE A 380 -0.23 -9.10 26.10
N THR A 381 -1.26 -8.54 25.46
CA THR A 381 -1.16 -7.30 24.68
C THR A 381 -1.89 -6.16 25.38
N TYR A 382 -1.23 -5.02 25.56
CA TYR A 382 -1.78 -3.79 26.12
C TYR A 382 -1.79 -2.70 25.05
N ARG A 383 -2.80 -1.82 25.07
CA ARG A 383 -2.91 -0.69 24.15
C ARG A 383 -3.16 0.60 24.91
N ARG A 384 -2.37 1.65 24.64
CA ARG A 384 -2.59 2.98 25.21
C ARG A 384 -2.43 4.07 24.18
N THR A 385 -3.39 4.99 24.14
CA THR A 385 -3.32 6.18 23.29
C THR A 385 -2.75 7.36 24.10
N LEU A 386 -1.78 8.05 23.52
CA LEU A 386 -1.16 9.24 24.08
C LEU A 386 -1.34 10.43 23.12
N LEU A 387 -1.32 11.64 23.67
CA LEU A 387 -1.20 12.85 22.88
C LEU A 387 0.28 13.22 22.71
N VAL A 388 0.72 13.37 21.46
CA VAL A 388 2.05 13.87 21.13
C VAL A 388 1.96 15.32 20.70
N VAL A 389 2.79 16.17 21.30
CA VAL A 389 2.76 17.62 21.11
C VAL A 389 4.15 18.14 20.78
N TRP A 390 4.25 19.07 19.84
CA TRP A 390 5.46 19.86 19.60
C TRP A 390 5.15 21.23 18.97
N PRO A 391 6.08 22.20 19.04
CA PRO A 391 5.93 23.49 18.36
C PRO A 391 5.87 23.35 16.82
N ARG A 392 4.89 23.99 16.17
CA ARG A 392 4.73 24.01 14.69
C ARG A 392 5.92 24.59 13.94
N THR A 393 6.76 25.36 14.62
CA THR A 393 8.02 25.88 14.06
C THR A 393 9.04 24.77 13.83
N ARG A 394 8.88 23.61 14.47
CA ARG A 394 9.81 22.47 14.43
C ARG A 394 9.25 21.23 13.74
N SER A 395 8.05 21.30 13.15
CA SER A 395 7.40 20.15 12.50
C SER A 395 8.29 19.47 11.46
N LEU A 396 9.03 20.25 10.66
CA LEU A 396 9.93 19.71 9.64
C LEU A 396 11.12 18.95 10.24
N GLU A 397 11.64 19.43 11.37
CA GLU A 397 12.73 18.78 12.11
C GLU A 397 12.28 17.44 12.70
N ILE A 398 11.06 17.41 13.24
CA ILE A 398 10.54 16.28 14.01
C ILE A 398 9.87 15.25 13.09
N ALA A 399 8.90 15.67 12.29
CA ALA A 399 8.08 14.81 11.44
C ALA A 399 8.67 14.58 10.05
N GLY A 400 9.60 15.44 9.61
CA GLY A 400 10.23 15.36 8.30
C GLY A 400 9.45 16.04 7.16
N VAL A 401 9.96 15.86 5.93
CA VAL A 401 9.45 16.54 4.73
C VAL A 401 8.12 15.97 4.23
N SER A 402 7.89 14.65 4.35
CA SER A 402 6.69 14.01 3.78
C SER A 402 5.38 14.54 4.38
N PRO A 403 5.22 14.64 5.71
CA PRO A 403 3.99 15.16 6.30
C PRO A 403 3.75 16.64 5.96
N ALA A 404 4.81 17.45 5.91
CA ALA A 404 4.70 18.85 5.51
C ALA A 404 4.30 19.01 4.04
N LEU A 405 4.77 18.13 3.16
CA LEU A 405 4.37 18.13 1.75
C LEU A 405 2.92 17.68 1.57
N ALA A 406 2.47 16.68 2.34
CA ALA A 406 1.06 16.29 2.38
C ALA A 406 0.16 17.43 2.88
N LEU A 407 0.61 18.20 3.88
CA LEU A 407 -0.07 19.41 4.33
C LEU A 407 -0.15 20.46 3.21
N ALA A 408 0.95 20.75 2.51
CA ALA A 408 0.97 21.70 1.40
C ALA A 408 0.00 21.29 0.28
N GLN A 409 -0.02 20.00 -0.06
CA GLN A 409 -0.95 19.43 -1.03
C GLN A 409 -2.41 19.61 -0.57
N THR A 410 -2.71 19.33 0.70
CA THR A 410 -4.08 19.49 1.20
C THR A 410 -4.49 20.96 1.26
N GLN A 411 -3.58 21.87 1.61
CA GLN A 411 -3.82 23.32 1.58
C GLN A 411 -4.15 23.78 0.15
N LYS A 412 -3.38 23.30 -0.84
CA LYS A 412 -3.66 23.52 -2.26
C LYS A 412 -5.04 22.97 -2.66
N ASP A 413 -5.35 21.73 -2.29
CA ASP A 413 -6.61 21.08 -2.65
C ASP A 413 -7.82 21.76 -1.98
N ALA A 414 -7.63 22.36 -0.81
CA ALA A 414 -8.62 23.21 -0.13
C ALA A 414 -8.72 24.65 -0.71
N GLY A 415 -7.87 25.01 -1.68
CA GLY A 415 -7.84 26.34 -2.31
C GLY A 415 -6.99 27.39 -1.58
N ASP A 416 -6.33 27.05 -0.47
CA ASP A 416 -5.46 27.95 0.30
C ASP A 416 -4.03 27.98 -0.28
N MET A 417 -3.88 28.67 -1.41
CA MET A 417 -2.62 28.77 -2.14
C MET A 417 -1.53 29.51 -1.34
N ALA A 418 -1.92 30.45 -0.48
CA ALA A 418 -0.99 31.21 0.36
C ALA A 418 -0.36 30.33 1.44
N ALA A 419 -1.17 29.54 2.15
CA ALA A 419 -0.68 28.61 3.15
C ALA A 419 0.18 27.50 2.52
N ALA A 420 -0.26 26.96 1.37
CA ALA A 420 0.52 25.97 0.62
C ALA A 420 1.90 26.52 0.22
N THR A 421 1.94 27.75 -0.29
CA THR A 421 3.19 28.44 -0.67
C THR A 421 4.12 28.63 0.54
N ALA A 422 3.59 29.07 1.68
CA ALA A 422 4.36 29.24 2.90
C ALA A 422 4.92 27.90 3.42
N THR A 423 4.14 26.83 3.36
CA THR A 423 4.60 25.48 3.74
C THR A 423 5.71 25.00 2.81
N LEU A 424 5.57 25.15 1.49
CA LEU A 424 6.60 24.78 0.52
C LEU A 424 7.88 25.61 0.69
N ALA A 425 7.77 26.91 0.98
CA ALA A 425 8.93 27.77 1.23
C ALA A 425 9.73 27.32 2.47
N ARG A 426 9.04 26.89 3.55
CA ARG A 426 9.69 26.30 4.73
C ARG A 426 10.43 25.00 4.38
N ILE A 427 9.84 24.14 3.56
CA ILE A 427 10.50 22.90 3.10
C ILE A 427 11.75 23.24 2.27
N ALA A 428 11.66 24.21 1.34
CA ALA A 428 12.79 24.62 0.51
C ALA A 428 13.95 25.20 1.33
N ALA A 429 13.65 25.91 2.43
CA ALA A 429 14.64 26.46 3.35
C ALA A 429 15.18 25.44 4.37
N PHE A 430 14.61 24.23 4.43
CA PHE A 430 14.96 23.25 5.45
C PHE A 430 16.35 22.64 5.22
N ALA A 431 17.10 22.45 6.31
CA ALA A 431 18.48 21.98 6.25
C ALA A 431 18.62 20.59 5.60
N LYS A 432 17.71 19.65 5.91
CA LYS A 432 17.70 18.30 5.32
C LYS A 432 17.01 18.35 3.94
N PRO A 433 17.70 17.97 2.84
CA PRO A 433 17.12 18.04 1.51
C PRO A 433 15.94 17.07 1.35
N PRO A 434 14.95 17.42 0.53
CA PRO A 434 13.98 16.45 0.01
C PRO A 434 14.69 15.34 -0.78
N THR A 435 14.18 14.12 -0.68
CA THR A 435 14.50 13.02 -1.61
C THR A 435 14.04 13.35 -3.03
N LEU A 436 14.53 12.66 -4.07
CA LEU A 436 14.13 12.91 -5.46
C LEU A 436 12.59 12.86 -5.68
N PRO A 437 11.84 11.88 -5.13
CA PRO A 437 10.39 11.87 -5.25
C PRO A 437 9.71 13.03 -4.52
N GLN A 438 10.18 13.38 -3.31
CA GLN A 438 9.66 14.53 -2.56
C GLN A 438 9.94 15.84 -3.29
N LEU A 439 11.11 15.97 -3.92
CA LEU A 439 11.49 17.14 -4.70
C LEU A 439 10.59 17.31 -5.93
N ALA A 440 10.35 16.24 -6.68
CA ALA A 440 9.44 16.27 -7.84
C ALA A 440 8.05 16.73 -7.42
N LEU A 441 7.49 16.11 -6.37
CA LEU A 441 6.18 16.47 -5.85
C LEU A 441 6.13 17.91 -5.31
N ALA A 442 7.19 18.38 -4.65
CA ALA A 442 7.27 19.75 -4.16
C ALA A 442 7.34 20.78 -5.30
N VAL A 443 8.08 20.50 -6.38
CA VAL A 443 8.14 21.35 -7.57
C VAL A 443 6.80 21.37 -8.30
N GLU A 444 6.14 20.22 -8.45
CA GLU A 444 4.79 20.14 -9.04
C GLU A 444 3.75 20.88 -8.20
N CYS A 445 3.79 20.72 -6.88
CA CYS A 445 2.90 21.45 -5.98
C CYS A 445 3.17 22.96 -6.05
N ALA A 446 4.44 23.38 -6.09
CA ALA A 446 4.82 24.79 -6.26
C ALA A 446 4.35 25.37 -7.61
N ALA A 447 4.45 24.59 -8.70
CA ALA A 447 3.90 24.95 -10.00
C ALA A 447 2.38 25.14 -9.92
N ALA A 448 1.66 24.18 -9.34
CA ALA A 448 0.21 24.23 -9.23
C ALA A 448 -0.30 25.44 -8.42
N VAL A 449 0.44 25.90 -7.41
CA VAL A 449 0.10 27.10 -6.62
C VAL A 449 0.70 28.40 -7.20
N SER A 450 1.32 28.34 -8.39
CA SER A 450 2.00 29.47 -9.04
C SER A 450 3.16 30.11 -8.23
N ALA A 451 3.83 29.35 -7.37
CA ALA A 451 4.94 29.81 -6.53
C ALA A 451 6.30 29.65 -7.20
N VAL A 452 6.61 30.53 -8.17
CA VAL A 452 7.84 30.46 -8.97
C VAL A 452 9.12 30.47 -8.13
N ASP A 453 9.25 31.39 -7.17
CA ASP A 453 10.49 31.52 -6.38
C ASP A 453 10.76 30.27 -5.52
N VAL A 454 9.71 29.64 -5.01
CA VAL A 454 9.80 28.42 -4.21
C VAL A 454 10.20 27.23 -5.08
N ALA A 455 9.61 27.08 -6.26
CA ALA A 455 10.01 26.05 -7.22
C ALA A 455 11.48 26.21 -7.64
N LEU A 456 11.92 27.43 -7.92
CA LEU A 456 13.32 27.71 -8.27
C LEU A 456 14.27 27.47 -7.08
N ALA A 457 13.85 27.77 -5.84
CA ALA A 457 14.63 27.47 -4.65
C ALA A 457 14.87 25.96 -4.49
N PHE A 458 13.85 25.13 -4.69
CA PHE A 458 13.98 23.67 -4.67
C PHE A 458 15.03 23.17 -5.68
N LEU A 459 14.97 23.67 -6.91
CA LEU A 459 15.91 23.28 -7.97
C LEU A 459 17.34 23.72 -7.65
N ARG A 460 17.55 24.90 -7.07
CA ARG A 460 18.88 25.39 -6.66
C ARG A 460 19.45 24.57 -5.50
N VAL A 461 18.63 24.25 -4.49
CA VAL A 461 19.05 23.43 -3.34
C VAL A 461 19.47 22.04 -3.79
N TRP A 462 18.68 21.41 -4.66
CA TRP A 462 19.03 20.13 -5.27
C TRP A 462 20.34 20.21 -6.06
N ALA A 463 20.47 21.20 -6.93
CA ALA A 463 21.64 21.38 -7.79
C ALA A 463 22.95 21.58 -7.01
N SER A 464 22.92 22.38 -5.94
CA SER A 464 24.10 22.65 -5.10
C SER A 464 24.69 21.41 -4.42
N ARG A 465 23.90 20.33 -4.31
CA ARG A 465 24.26 19.12 -3.58
C ARG A 465 24.63 17.94 -4.49
N ALA A 466 24.24 18.00 -5.76
CA ALA A 466 24.76 17.11 -6.79
C ALA A 466 26.22 17.53 -7.05
N SER A 467 27.18 16.97 -6.31
CA SER A 467 28.59 17.37 -6.39
C SER A 467 29.12 17.35 -7.83
N VAL A 468 29.63 18.47 -8.33
CA VAL A 468 30.36 18.56 -9.61
C VAL A 468 31.78 19.06 -9.31
N PRO A 469 32.85 18.33 -9.67
CA PRO A 469 34.21 18.89 -9.63
C PRO A 469 34.32 20.04 -10.67
N PRO A 470 35.01 21.14 -10.36
CA PRO A 470 35.14 22.25 -11.30
C PRO A 470 35.87 21.79 -12.58
N PRO A 471 35.48 22.27 -13.77
CA PRO A 471 36.20 21.95 -15.00
C PRO A 471 37.63 22.53 -14.93
N PRO A 472 38.66 21.83 -15.46
CA PRO A 472 40.02 22.35 -15.53
C PRO A 472 40.07 23.62 -16.42
N PRO A 473 40.94 24.60 -16.11
CA PRO A 473 40.89 25.96 -16.67
C PRO A 473 41.37 26.10 -18.12
N SER A 474 41.41 25.02 -18.91
CA SER A 474 42.06 25.02 -20.22
C SER A 474 41.34 24.18 -21.26
N PHE A 475 40.05 24.43 -21.55
CA PHE A 475 39.45 23.97 -22.81
C PHE A 475 38.38 24.95 -23.32
N PRO A 476 38.42 25.34 -24.60
CA PRO A 476 37.38 26.16 -25.21
C PRO A 476 36.12 25.30 -25.46
N PHE A 477 34.99 25.70 -24.86
CA PHE A 477 33.61 25.45 -25.29
C PHE A 477 33.06 24.01 -25.51
N HIS A 478 33.65 22.95 -24.96
CA HIS A 478 32.96 21.65 -24.85
C HIS A 478 32.74 21.27 -23.37
N ARG A 479 31.54 21.55 -22.84
CA ARG A 479 31.10 21.06 -21.53
C ARG A 479 30.77 19.56 -21.66
N SER A 480 31.64 18.69 -21.17
CA SER A 480 31.30 17.28 -20.98
C SER A 480 30.30 17.19 -19.81
N LEU A 481 29.02 17.00 -20.12
CA LEU A 481 27.96 16.83 -19.12
C LEU A 481 28.15 15.48 -18.41
N LEU A 482 27.88 15.43 -17.10
CA LEU A 482 27.87 14.18 -16.33
C LEU A 482 26.76 13.24 -16.85
N THR A 483 27.00 11.92 -16.75
CA THR A 483 25.94 10.91 -16.87
C THR A 483 25.23 10.77 -15.52
N PRO A 484 23.98 11.24 -15.36
CA PRO A 484 23.24 11.04 -14.13
C PRO A 484 22.80 9.58 -14.02
N THR A 485 22.46 9.14 -12.81
CA THR A 485 21.71 7.90 -12.64
C THR A 485 20.36 8.00 -13.37
N PRO A 486 19.97 7.03 -14.22
CA PRO A 486 18.73 7.07 -15.01
C PRO A 486 17.46 7.37 -14.18
N SER A 487 17.47 6.98 -12.92
CA SER A 487 16.38 7.21 -11.96
C SER A 487 16.09 8.69 -11.66
N ALA A 488 17.07 9.59 -11.78
CA ALA A 488 16.88 11.00 -11.43
C ALA A 488 16.14 11.77 -12.53
N SER A 489 16.49 11.52 -13.80
CA SER A 489 15.85 12.15 -14.96
C SER A 489 14.38 11.74 -15.09
N ALA A 490 14.09 10.44 -14.97
CA ALA A 490 12.72 9.92 -15.05
C ALA A 490 11.76 10.55 -14.02
N THR A 491 12.25 10.86 -12.80
CA THR A 491 11.44 11.46 -11.74
C THR A 491 11.34 12.98 -11.85
N LEU A 492 12.43 13.68 -12.17
CA LEU A 492 12.46 15.15 -12.12
C LEU A 492 12.06 15.83 -13.43
N VAL A 493 12.31 15.23 -14.60
CA VAL A 493 12.00 15.85 -15.90
C VAL A 493 10.51 16.23 -16.02
N PRO A 494 9.54 15.38 -15.68
CA PRO A 494 8.12 15.74 -15.76
C PRO A 494 7.76 16.94 -14.88
N ALA A 495 8.26 16.95 -13.64
CA ALA A 495 8.02 18.01 -12.67
C ALA A 495 8.62 19.35 -13.13
N ILE A 496 9.88 19.34 -13.60
CA ILE A 496 10.55 20.54 -14.09
C ILE A 496 9.85 21.04 -15.37
N ALA A 497 9.47 20.14 -16.28
CA ALA A 497 8.75 20.53 -17.49
C ALA A 497 7.38 21.15 -17.18
N ALA A 498 6.65 20.61 -16.19
CA ALA A 498 5.40 21.19 -15.72
C ALA A 498 5.60 22.58 -15.13
N ALA A 499 6.64 22.78 -14.31
CA ALA A 499 7.00 24.09 -13.79
C ALA A 499 7.35 25.08 -14.91
N VAL A 500 8.14 24.67 -15.90
CA VAL A 500 8.49 25.51 -17.06
C VAL A 500 7.25 25.91 -17.87
N ARG A 501 6.33 24.99 -18.15
CA ARG A 501 5.08 25.29 -18.85
C ARG A 501 4.18 26.24 -18.05
N THR A 502 4.18 26.12 -16.72
CA THR A 502 3.33 26.93 -15.85
C THR A 502 3.87 28.35 -15.67
N PHE A 503 5.17 28.50 -15.45
CA PHE A 503 5.81 29.79 -15.20
C PHE A 503 6.28 30.50 -16.47
N GLY A 504 6.36 29.78 -17.59
CA GLY A 504 6.96 30.24 -18.83
C GLY A 504 8.49 30.36 -18.77
N TRP A 505 9.11 30.54 -19.94
CA TRP A 505 10.57 30.65 -20.09
C TRP A 505 11.13 32.05 -19.79
N THR A 506 10.74 32.60 -18.63
CA THR A 506 11.20 33.89 -18.11
C THR A 506 12.70 33.88 -17.79
N THR A 507 13.30 35.07 -17.62
CA THR A 507 14.74 35.19 -17.29
C THR A 507 15.09 34.40 -16.03
N ALA A 508 14.29 34.48 -14.96
CA ALA A 508 14.56 33.78 -13.70
C ALA A 508 14.51 32.24 -13.84
N VAL A 509 13.52 31.73 -14.59
CA VAL A 509 13.38 30.28 -14.87
C VAL A 509 14.53 29.81 -15.74
N ARG A 510 14.82 30.52 -16.83
CA ARG A 510 15.92 30.21 -17.75
C ARG A 510 17.26 30.17 -17.03
N ASP A 511 17.59 31.22 -16.26
CA ASP A 511 18.86 31.31 -15.57
C ASP A 511 19.00 30.17 -14.56
N THR A 512 17.96 29.85 -13.80
CA THR A 512 17.99 28.75 -12.83
C THR A 512 18.15 27.40 -13.52
N VAL A 513 17.38 27.13 -14.58
CA VAL A 513 17.46 25.85 -15.31
C VAL A 513 18.83 25.67 -15.98
N VAL A 514 19.30 26.68 -16.70
CA VAL A 514 20.57 26.63 -17.43
C VAL A 514 21.78 26.54 -16.49
N THR A 515 21.76 27.27 -15.37
CA THR A 515 22.91 27.30 -14.44
C THR A 515 22.90 26.17 -13.43
N SER A 516 21.73 25.78 -12.92
CA SER A 516 21.59 24.88 -11.79
C SER A 516 21.09 23.49 -12.20
N VAL A 517 20.19 23.37 -13.18
CA VAL A 517 19.55 22.09 -13.51
C VAL A 517 20.31 21.31 -14.59
N VAL A 518 20.80 21.98 -15.64
CA VAL A 518 21.41 21.32 -16.81
C VAL A 518 22.58 20.39 -16.45
N GLN A 519 23.45 20.81 -15.53
CA GLN A 519 24.64 20.02 -15.16
C GLN A 519 24.27 18.75 -14.38
N PRO A 520 23.52 18.82 -13.26
CA PRO A 520 23.09 17.62 -12.52
C PRO A 520 22.15 16.69 -13.29
N LEU A 521 21.36 17.23 -14.23
CA LEU A 521 20.40 16.46 -15.02
C LEU A 521 21.03 15.69 -16.18
N GLY A 522 22.24 16.08 -16.59
CA GLY A 522 23.05 15.43 -17.63
C GLY A 522 22.43 15.43 -19.03
N VAL A 523 23.16 14.91 -20.02
CA VAL A 523 22.77 15.00 -21.44
C VAL A 523 21.38 14.41 -21.71
N ALA A 524 21.15 13.18 -21.21
CA ALA A 524 19.90 12.45 -21.44
C ALA A 524 18.68 13.20 -20.88
N GLY A 525 18.75 13.63 -19.62
CA GLY A 525 17.66 14.36 -18.99
C GLY A 525 17.46 15.76 -19.56
N VAL A 526 18.50 16.43 -20.06
CA VAL A 526 18.35 17.72 -20.77
C VAL A 526 17.59 17.56 -22.09
N ILE A 527 17.86 16.49 -22.85
CA ILE A 527 17.12 16.18 -24.09
C ILE A 527 15.65 15.86 -23.77
N GLU A 528 15.41 15.02 -22.76
CA GLU A 528 14.06 14.67 -22.30
C GLU A 528 13.30 15.93 -21.80
N LEU A 529 13.96 16.81 -21.05
CA LEU A 529 13.39 18.07 -20.59
C LEU A 529 13.07 19.02 -21.75
N ALA A 530 13.96 19.14 -22.74
CA ALA A 530 13.73 19.97 -23.92
C ALA A 530 12.53 19.46 -24.75
N ALA A 531 12.37 18.14 -24.88
CA ALA A 531 11.21 17.56 -25.55
C ALA A 531 9.91 17.81 -24.77
N ALA A 532 9.96 17.72 -23.44
CA ALA A 532 8.79 17.92 -22.58
C ALA A 532 8.39 19.41 -22.40
N ALA A 533 9.36 20.33 -22.46
CA ALA A 533 9.16 21.77 -22.30
C ALA A 533 9.31 22.51 -23.63
N GLN A 534 8.25 22.47 -24.46
CA GLN A 534 8.23 22.94 -25.85
C GLN A 534 8.68 24.41 -26.06
N ASP A 535 8.61 25.25 -25.03
CA ASP A 535 8.99 26.69 -25.09
C ASP A 535 10.49 26.97 -24.88
N ALA A 536 11.25 25.99 -24.41
CA ALA A 536 12.66 26.11 -23.99
C ALA A 536 13.78 25.48 -24.88
N PRO A 537 13.53 24.76 -26.01
CA PRO A 537 14.55 23.90 -26.63
C PRO A 537 15.86 24.59 -27.03
N PRO A 538 15.90 25.77 -27.69
CA PRO A 538 17.16 26.29 -28.22
C PRO A 538 18.22 26.57 -27.15
N ALA A 539 17.81 27.03 -25.96
CA ALA A 539 18.73 27.32 -24.86
C ALA A 539 19.22 26.04 -24.15
N LEU A 540 18.38 25.02 -24.06
CA LEU A 540 18.72 23.73 -23.44
C LEU A 540 19.63 22.89 -24.35
N LEU A 541 19.30 22.83 -25.64
CA LEU A 541 20.02 22.02 -26.62
C LEU A 541 21.40 22.59 -26.96
N ALA A 542 21.64 23.89 -26.70
CA ALA A 542 22.97 24.50 -26.80
C ALA A 542 23.99 23.90 -25.81
N ALA A 543 23.53 23.24 -24.75
CA ALA A 543 24.39 22.57 -23.77
C ALA A 543 24.72 21.11 -24.13
N VAL A 544 24.10 20.55 -25.18
CA VAL A 544 24.24 19.14 -25.57
C VAL A 544 25.36 18.96 -26.58
N ASP A 545 26.29 18.04 -26.31
CA ASP A 545 27.26 17.57 -27.32
C ASP A 545 26.67 16.42 -28.15
N TRP A 546 26.10 16.78 -29.30
CA TRP A 546 25.45 15.85 -30.23
C TRP A 546 26.40 14.87 -30.92
N ARG A 547 27.72 15.05 -30.80
CA ARG A 547 28.71 14.22 -31.54
C ARG A 547 29.27 13.06 -30.74
N SER A 548 29.28 13.16 -29.41
CA SER A 548 29.95 12.19 -28.53
C SER A 548 29.03 11.55 -27.49
N ALA A 549 27.79 12.02 -27.37
CA ALA A 549 26.84 11.52 -26.37
C ALA A 549 26.36 10.09 -26.68
N VAL A 550 26.42 9.23 -25.66
CA VAL A 550 25.78 7.92 -25.65
C VAL A 550 24.51 8.04 -24.82
N LEU A 551 23.35 7.84 -25.45
CA LEU A 551 22.05 8.10 -24.85
C LEU A 551 21.25 6.83 -24.58
N PRO A 552 20.49 6.77 -23.47
CA PRO A 552 19.51 5.70 -23.26
C PRO A 552 18.35 5.82 -24.26
N LEU A 553 17.57 4.75 -24.39
CA LEU A 553 16.42 4.68 -25.31
C LEU A 553 15.42 5.82 -25.09
N SER A 554 15.11 6.18 -23.83
CA SER A 554 14.17 7.25 -23.49
C SER A 554 14.60 8.62 -24.06
N ALA A 555 15.88 8.96 -23.94
CA ALA A 555 16.43 10.20 -24.48
C ALA A 555 16.49 10.19 -26.01
N LEU A 556 16.70 9.03 -26.65
CA LEU A 556 16.65 8.92 -28.11
C LEU A 556 15.22 9.09 -28.66
N VAL A 557 14.21 8.58 -27.94
CA VAL A 557 12.80 8.82 -28.26
C VAL A 557 12.49 10.32 -28.18
N ALA A 558 12.92 10.99 -27.10
CA ALA A 558 12.79 12.44 -26.97
C ALA A 558 13.53 13.22 -28.08
N ALA A 559 14.70 12.73 -28.52
CA ALA A 559 15.44 13.32 -29.63
C ALA A 559 14.69 13.21 -30.97
N ILE A 560 13.90 12.15 -31.20
CA ILE A 560 13.01 12.05 -32.37
C ILE A 560 11.93 13.12 -32.31
N ASP A 561 11.29 13.32 -31.15
CA ASP A 561 10.24 14.34 -31.01
C ASP A 561 10.79 15.74 -31.27
N LEU A 562 12.00 16.03 -30.77
CA LEU A 562 12.70 17.28 -31.06
C LEU A 562 13.08 17.41 -32.54
N ALA A 563 13.49 16.33 -33.19
CA ALA A 563 13.77 16.33 -34.63
C ALA A 563 12.51 16.56 -35.47
N ALA A 564 11.37 15.98 -35.07
CA ALA A 564 10.07 16.22 -35.71
C ALA A 564 9.61 17.67 -35.55
N ALA A 565 9.90 18.28 -34.40
CA ALA A 565 9.66 19.70 -34.14
C ALA A 565 10.70 20.64 -34.80
N GLY A 566 11.70 20.10 -35.49
CA GLY A 566 12.70 20.87 -36.25
C GLY A 566 13.87 21.42 -35.43
N PHE A 567 14.04 20.98 -34.17
CA PHE A 567 15.14 21.43 -33.30
C PHE A 567 16.42 20.61 -33.45
N VAL A 568 16.32 19.37 -33.93
CA VAL A 568 17.47 18.47 -34.15
C VAL A 568 17.50 18.07 -35.61
N VAL A 569 18.67 18.17 -36.27
CA VAL A 569 18.80 17.77 -37.66
C VAL A 569 18.97 16.26 -37.78
N ALA A 570 18.50 15.68 -38.90
CA ALA A 570 18.50 14.23 -39.13
C ALA A 570 19.88 13.58 -38.92
N LEU A 571 20.94 14.26 -39.34
CA LEU A 571 22.30 13.73 -39.27
C LEU A 571 22.78 13.57 -37.81
N GLU A 572 22.42 14.51 -36.93
CA GLU A 572 22.78 14.45 -35.51
C GLU A 572 22.03 13.31 -34.81
N LEU A 573 20.74 13.18 -35.09
CA LEU A 573 19.93 12.07 -34.57
C LEU A 573 20.50 10.71 -34.99
N LEU A 574 20.87 10.55 -36.26
CA LEU A 574 21.45 9.29 -36.76
C LEU A 574 22.79 8.97 -36.10
N HIS A 575 23.65 9.97 -35.84
CA HIS A 575 24.90 9.77 -35.12
C HIS A 575 24.66 9.31 -33.68
N LEU A 576 23.69 9.90 -32.96
CA LEU A 576 23.34 9.50 -31.60
C LEU A 576 22.84 8.04 -31.55
N VAL A 577 21.96 7.66 -32.49
CA VAL A 577 21.43 6.29 -32.56
C VAL A 577 22.54 5.29 -32.88
N ALA A 578 23.47 5.65 -33.77
CA ALA A 578 24.62 4.82 -34.07
C ALA A 578 25.56 4.65 -32.85
N ALA A 579 25.81 5.72 -32.10
CA ALA A 579 26.65 5.71 -30.90
C ALA A 579 26.05 4.88 -29.75
N ALA A 580 24.72 4.79 -29.65
CA ALA A 580 24.03 4.07 -28.58
C ALA A 580 24.12 2.53 -28.68
N ASN A 581 24.58 1.97 -29.82
CA ASN A 581 24.70 0.53 -30.06
C ASN A 581 23.48 -0.30 -29.59
N LEU A 582 22.29 0.16 -29.97
CA LEU A 582 21.02 -0.43 -29.53
C LEU A 582 20.84 -1.89 -29.94
N SER A 583 20.11 -2.65 -29.11
CA SER A 583 19.62 -3.97 -29.48
C SER A 583 18.58 -3.87 -30.60
N TYR A 584 18.27 -5.00 -31.27
CA TYR A 584 17.21 -5.02 -32.28
C TYR A 584 15.86 -4.52 -31.71
N ALA A 585 15.53 -4.88 -30.47
CA ALA A 585 14.29 -4.42 -29.84
C ALA A 585 14.27 -2.91 -29.63
N ASP A 586 15.33 -2.37 -29.04
CA ASP A 586 15.37 -0.96 -28.68
C ASP A 586 15.36 -0.09 -29.95
N LEU A 587 16.07 -0.54 -31.01
CA LEU A 587 16.01 0.12 -32.31
C LEU A 587 14.63 -0.02 -32.97
N ALA A 588 13.94 -1.15 -32.81
CA ALA A 588 12.58 -1.33 -33.30
C ALA A 588 11.59 -0.37 -32.63
N VAL A 589 11.66 -0.22 -31.29
CA VAL A 589 10.87 0.77 -30.53
C VAL A 589 11.13 2.18 -31.07
N LEU A 590 12.41 2.51 -31.29
CA LEU A 590 12.80 3.81 -31.78
C LEU A 590 12.28 4.09 -33.21
N VAL A 591 12.35 3.09 -34.10
CA VAL A 591 11.82 3.19 -35.47
C VAL A 591 10.30 3.30 -35.47
N GLU A 592 9.61 2.54 -34.61
CA GLU A 592 8.16 2.62 -34.45
C GLU A 592 7.71 4.02 -34.04
N HIS A 593 8.39 4.62 -33.06
CA HIS A 593 8.19 6.01 -32.67
C HIS A 593 8.44 6.98 -33.85
N SER A 594 9.52 6.78 -34.60
CA SER A 594 9.83 7.60 -35.78
C SER A 594 8.82 7.48 -36.93
N TRP A 595 7.97 6.45 -36.94
CA TRP A 595 6.86 6.36 -37.89
C TRP A 595 5.59 7.05 -37.37
N GLN A 596 5.41 7.15 -36.05
CA GLN A 596 4.32 7.91 -35.44
C GLN A 596 4.59 9.41 -35.54
N THR A 597 5.86 9.80 -35.41
CA THR A 597 6.33 11.19 -35.53
C THR A 597 7.39 11.27 -36.64
N PRO A 598 7.00 11.29 -37.94
CA PRO A 598 7.94 11.23 -39.05
C PRO A 598 8.95 12.38 -39.08
N THR A 599 10.21 12.03 -39.32
CA THR A 599 11.32 12.97 -39.51
C THR A 599 12.07 12.65 -40.80
N SER A 600 12.98 13.52 -41.23
CA SER A 600 13.89 13.24 -42.34
C SER A 600 14.89 12.10 -42.04
N ALA A 601 15.05 11.68 -40.78
CA ALA A 601 15.85 10.52 -40.39
C ALA A 601 15.07 9.20 -40.47
N THR A 602 13.73 9.22 -40.47
CA THR A 602 12.87 8.01 -40.41
C THR A 602 13.24 6.95 -41.47
N PRO A 603 13.46 7.29 -42.76
CA PRO A 603 13.86 6.27 -43.75
C PRO A 603 15.21 5.62 -43.42
N ALA A 604 16.19 6.40 -42.94
CA ALA A 604 17.51 5.90 -42.60
C ALA A 604 17.49 5.02 -41.34
N LEU A 605 16.67 5.34 -40.34
CA LEU A 605 16.45 4.50 -39.17
C LEU A 605 15.79 3.16 -39.55
N ALA A 606 14.79 3.18 -40.43
CA ALA A 606 14.16 1.97 -40.94
C ALA A 606 15.15 1.08 -41.72
N VAL A 607 16.04 1.69 -42.52
CA VAL A 607 17.14 0.98 -43.19
C VAL A 607 18.10 0.36 -42.17
N ALA A 608 18.51 1.11 -41.14
CA ALA A 608 19.41 0.61 -40.10
C ALA A 608 18.82 -0.60 -39.36
N LEU A 609 17.51 -0.61 -39.09
CA LEU A 609 16.82 -1.78 -38.51
C LEU A 609 16.75 -2.96 -39.49
N ALA A 610 16.46 -2.70 -40.77
CA ALA A 610 16.38 -3.72 -41.82
C ALA A 610 17.74 -4.41 -42.11
N GLN A 611 18.87 -3.75 -41.81
CA GLN A 611 20.22 -4.32 -41.96
C GLN A 611 20.62 -5.24 -40.80
N ARG A 612 19.94 -5.17 -39.65
CA ARG A 612 20.30 -5.97 -38.47
C ARG A 612 19.94 -7.45 -38.67
N PRO A 613 20.70 -8.39 -38.09
CA PRO A 613 20.32 -9.80 -38.06
C PRO A 613 18.89 -9.95 -37.51
N PRO A 614 18.01 -10.70 -38.20
CA PRO A 614 16.59 -10.72 -37.87
C PRO A 614 16.29 -11.54 -36.62
N ASP A 615 15.29 -11.10 -35.85
CA ASP A 615 14.67 -11.83 -34.75
C ASP A 615 13.24 -12.22 -35.19
N ALA A 616 12.90 -13.52 -35.17
CA ALA A 616 11.65 -13.99 -35.77
C ALA A 616 10.40 -13.23 -35.31
N ARG A 617 10.26 -13.03 -33.99
CA ARG A 617 9.08 -12.37 -33.42
C ARG A 617 9.10 -10.87 -33.66
N ARG A 618 10.24 -10.23 -33.41
CA ARG A 618 10.37 -8.76 -33.47
C ARG A 618 10.46 -8.24 -34.90
N THR A 619 11.10 -8.96 -35.81
CA THR A 619 11.11 -8.61 -37.23
C THR A 619 9.71 -8.73 -37.85
N ALA A 620 8.95 -9.76 -37.46
CA ALA A 620 7.57 -9.91 -37.94
C ALA A 620 6.65 -8.76 -37.47
N SER A 621 6.79 -8.27 -36.23
CA SER A 621 5.92 -7.20 -35.71
C SER A 621 6.04 -5.88 -36.48
N VAL A 622 7.23 -5.55 -36.98
CA VAL A 622 7.49 -4.32 -37.76
C VAL A 622 7.47 -4.53 -39.28
N ALA A 623 7.29 -5.77 -39.75
CA ALA A 623 7.48 -6.15 -41.15
C ALA A 623 6.58 -5.39 -42.14
N VAL A 624 5.31 -5.17 -41.80
CA VAL A 624 4.35 -4.44 -42.65
C VAL A 624 4.91 -3.06 -43.02
N ARG A 625 5.39 -2.32 -42.01
CA ARG A 625 5.90 -0.94 -42.19
C ARG A 625 7.27 -0.92 -42.84
N LEU A 626 8.16 -1.87 -42.52
CA LEU A 626 9.47 -1.98 -43.20
C LEU A 626 9.30 -2.28 -44.69
N LEU A 627 8.41 -3.21 -45.06
CA LEU A 627 8.13 -3.56 -46.45
C LEU A 627 7.35 -2.46 -47.20
N ALA A 628 6.56 -1.65 -46.49
CA ALA A 628 5.91 -0.48 -47.06
C ALA A 628 6.87 0.72 -47.24
N THR A 629 8.03 0.72 -46.58
CA THR A 629 9.01 1.82 -46.65
C THR A 629 9.97 1.60 -47.83
N PRO A 630 9.94 2.42 -48.91
CA PRO A 630 10.68 2.14 -50.14
C PRO A 630 12.19 1.96 -49.97
N ALA A 631 12.81 2.72 -49.05
CA ALA A 631 14.24 2.62 -48.78
C ALA A 631 14.63 1.36 -47.98
N ALA A 632 13.76 0.88 -47.08
CA ALA A 632 14.05 -0.23 -46.16
C ALA A 632 13.62 -1.59 -46.72
N ALA A 633 12.56 -1.63 -47.53
CA ALA A 633 12.01 -2.86 -48.11
C ALA A 633 13.05 -3.73 -48.86
N PRO A 634 13.86 -3.21 -49.81
CA PRO A 634 14.84 -4.03 -50.52
C PRO A 634 15.95 -4.53 -49.59
N VAL A 635 16.34 -3.73 -48.60
CA VAL A 635 17.37 -4.07 -47.61
C VAL A 635 16.89 -5.19 -46.70
N LEU A 636 15.64 -5.13 -46.24
CA LEU A 636 15.04 -6.20 -45.42
C LEU A 636 15.01 -7.53 -46.19
N VAL A 637 14.59 -7.50 -47.46
CA VAL A 637 14.59 -8.70 -48.32
C VAL A 637 16.00 -9.27 -48.43
N GLN A 638 17.00 -8.44 -48.74
CA GLN A 638 18.39 -8.88 -48.84
C GLN A 638 18.89 -9.50 -47.54
N THR A 639 18.61 -8.88 -46.40
CA THR A 639 18.99 -9.38 -45.07
C THR A 639 18.34 -10.73 -44.77
N LEU A 640 17.03 -10.87 -45.02
CA LEU A 640 16.31 -12.12 -44.80
C LEU A 640 16.83 -13.25 -45.71
N VAL A 641 17.09 -12.94 -46.98
CA VAL A 641 17.68 -13.89 -47.95
C VAL A 641 19.08 -14.35 -47.53
N ALA A 642 19.89 -13.45 -46.98
CA ALA A 642 21.26 -13.78 -46.56
C ALA A 642 21.29 -14.67 -45.30
N ASN A 643 20.33 -14.48 -44.39
CA ASN A 643 20.32 -15.09 -43.06
C ASN A 643 19.41 -16.33 -42.93
N CYS A 644 18.36 -16.45 -43.76
CA CYS A 644 17.49 -17.62 -43.76
C CYS A 644 17.92 -18.56 -44.89
N ARG A 645 18.32 -19.78 -44.61
CA ARG A 645 18.82 -20.74 -45.63
C ARG A 645 18.12 -22.09 -45.59
N SER A 646 17.26 -22.30 -44.61
CA SER A 646 16.61 -23.57 -44.35
C SER A 646 15.09 -23.44 -44.51
N PRO A 647 14.40 -24.47 -45.03
CA PRO A 647 12.94 -24.53 -44.95
C PRO A 647 12.42 -24.47 -43.51
N HIS A 648 13.25 -24.80 -42.53
CA HIS A 648 12.91 -24.76 -41.10
C HIS A 648 13.01 -23.38 -40.46
N ASP A 649 13.56 -22.37 -41.14
CA ASP A 649 13.64 -21.00 -40.61
C ASP A 649 12.23 -20.38 -40.51
N THR A 650 11.88 -19.86 -39.33
CA THR A 650 10.53 -19.34 -39.06
C THR A 650 10.37 -17.85 -39.33
N VAL A 651 11.47 -17.10 -39.46
CA VAL A 651 11.44 -15.65 -39.63
C VAL A 651 10.66 -15.22 -40.87
N VAL A 652 10.98 -15.80 -42.03
CA VAL A 652 10.32 -15.47 -43.31
C VAL A 652 8.82 -15.81 -43.32
N PRO A 653 8.38 -17.03 -42.92
CA PRO A 653 6.95 -17.31 -42.86
C PRO A 653 6.19 -16.41 -41.87
N ASP A 654 6.79 -16.08 -40.72
CA ASP A 654 6.17 -15.16 -39.76
C ASP A 654 6.01 -13.74 -40.36
N VAL A 655 7.05 -13.24 -41.03
CA VAL A 655 7.03 -11.96 -41.76
C VAL A 655 5.96 -11.97 -42.85
N LEU A 656 5.89 -13.02 -43.68
CA LEU A 656 4.89 -13.14 -44.76
C LEU A 656 3.46 -13.22 -44.22
N ALA A 657 3.26 -13.89 -43.07
CA ALA A 657 1.96 -14.00 -42.43
C ALA A 657 1.46 -12.64 -41.91
N VAL A 658 2.31 -11.89 -41.22
CA VAL A 658 1.96 -10.56 -40.66
C VAL A 658 1.83 -9.50 -41.77
N ALA A 659 2.71 -9.55 -42.78
CA ALA A 659 2.79 -8.53 -43.83
C ALA A 659 1.84 -8.75 -45.02
N ARG A 660 0.79 -9.56 -44.90
CA ARG A 660 -0.17 -9.83 -46.00
C ARG A 660 -0.81 -8.58 -46.59
N ALA A 661 -0.97 -7.52 -45.79
CA ALA A 661 -1.53 -6.24 -46.26
C ALA A 661 -0.71 -5.59 -47.40
N VAL A 662 0.58 -5.92 -47.53
CA VAL A 662 1.47 -5.42 -48.59
C VAL A 662 1.84 -6.49 -49.62
N ALA A 663 0.98 -7.51 -49.79
CA ALA A 663 1.24 -8.65 -50.67
C ALA A 663 1.43 -8.29 -52.16
N SER A 664 0.89 -7.15 -52.60
CA SER A 664 1.08 -6.62 -53.96
C SER A 664 2.44 -5.95 -54.17
N SER A 665 3.20 -5.67 -53.11
CA SER A 665 4.52 -5.03 -53.23
C SER A 665 5.57 -5.96 -53.82
N GLU A 666 6.49 -5.42 -54.62
CA GLU A 666 7.59 -6.18 -55.22
C GLU A 666 8.46 -6.87 -54.16
N ALA A 667 8.75 -6.18 -53.05
CA ALA A 667 9.55 -6.71 -51.96
C ALA A 667 8.87 -7.91 -51.25
N TYR A 668 7.56 -7.83 -50.99
CA TYR A 668 6.82 -8.97 -50.44
C TYR A 668 6.85 -10.16 -51.41
N GLN A 669 6.58 -9.91 -52.70
CA GLN A 669 6.60 -10.98 -53.70
C GLN A 669 7.99 -11.59 -53.88
N ALA A 670 9.06 -10.80 -53.80
CA ALA A 670 10.43 -11.29 -53.83
C ALA A 670 10.71 -12.22 -52.64
N LEU A 671 10.25 -11.85 -51.44
CA LEU A 671 10.36 -12.68 -50.24
C LEU A 671 9.52 -13.97 -50.34
N ALA A 672 8.31 -13.89 -50.90
CA ALA A 672 7.45 -15.05 -51.15
C ALA A 672 8.09 -16.02 -52.16
N ARG A 673 8.69 -15.51 -53.24
CA ARG A 673 9.44 -16.33 -54.21
C ARG A 673 10.67 -16.97 -53.57
N PHE A 674 11.38 -16.24 -52.72
CA PHE A 674 12.50 -16.77 -51.96
C PHE A 674 12.07 -17.88 -50.99
N ARG A 675 10.99 -17.66 -50.23
CA ARG A 675 10.46 -18.71 -49.35
C ARG A 675 10.05 -19.95 -50.14
N LEU A 676 9.39 -19.75 -51.28
CA LEU A 676 8.99 -20.84 -52.17
C LEU A 676 10.20 -21.65 -52.70
N SER A 677 11.36 -21.02 -52.94
CA SER A 677 12.56 -21.73 -53.41
C SER A 677 13.19 -22.64 -52.34
N LEU A 678 12.90 -22.41 -51.06
CA LEU A 678 13.33 -23.26 -49.95
C LEU A 678 12.38 -24.44 -49.70
N LEU A 679 11.15 -24.39 -50.21
CA LEU A 679 10.10 -25.38 -49.94
C LEU A 679 10.05 -26.51 -50.99
N PRO A 680 9.42 -27.65 -50.68
CA PRO A 680 9.31 -28.76 -51.63
C PRO A 680 8.58 -28.39 -52.93
N GLY A 681 9.18 -28.74 -54.07
CA GLY A 681 8.56 -28.60 -55.39
C GLY A 681 7.34 -29.50 -55.60
N ASP A 682 6.60 -29.31 -56.69
CA ASP A 682 5.34 -30.05 -56.94
C ASP A 682 5.54 -31.56 -57.08
N ALA A 683 6.64 -31.98 -57.71
CA ALA A 683 7.01 -33.38 -57.86
C ALA A 683 7.71 -33.98 -56.63
N ALA A 684 7.95 -33.19 -55.57
CA ALA A 684 8.55 -33.72 -54.35
C ALA A 684 7.57 -34.69 -53.68
N ALA A 685 8.05 -35.89 -53.33
CA ALA A 685 7.35 -36.89 -52.54
C ALA A 685 7.64 -36.69 -51.03
N PRO A 686 6.78 -37.19 -50.12
CA PRO A 686 7.12 -37.26 -48.70
C PRO A 686 8.41 -38.05 -48.48
N PRO A 687 9.17 -37.74 -47.42
CA PRO A 687 10.41 -38.47 -47.13
C PRO A 687 10.08 -39.97 -46.94
N PRO A 688 10.89 -40.90 -47.51
CA PRO A 688 10.69 -42.32 -47.28
C PRO A 688 10.95 -42.66 -45.81
N PHE A 689 10.30 -43.74 -45.32
CA PHE A 689 10.54 -44.23 -43.97
C PHE A 689 12.03 -44.57 -43.77
N SER A 690 12.62 -44.06 -42.70
CA SER A 690 14.01 -44.31 -42.34
C SER A 690 14.19 -44.23 -40.83
N TRP A 691 15.00 -45.13 -40.29
CA TRP A 691 15.47 -45.09 -38.90
C TRP A 691 16.64 -44.12 -38.69
N CYS A 692 17.19 -43.53 -39.75
CA CYS A 692 18.28 -42.58 -39.64
C CYS A 692 17.77 -41.25 -39.06
N GLN A 693 18.41 -40.78 -37.99
CA GLN A 693 18.14 -39.50 -37.36
C GLN A 693 19.37 -38.58 -37.56
N PRO A 694 19.60 -38.06 -38.79
CA PRO A 694 20.88 -37.46 -39.19
C PRO A 694 21.27 -36.20 -38.39
N THR A 695 20.29 -35.51 -37.82
CA THR A 695 20.46 -34.25 -37.08
C THR A 695 20.68 -34.43 -35.58
N VAL A 696 20.71 -35.67 -35.07
CA VAL A 696 20.87 -35.93 -33.64
C VAL A 696 22.27 -35.56 -33.15
N GLU A 697 22.36 -34.83 -32.04
CA GLU A 697 23.62 -34.48 -31.40
C GLU A 697 23.71 -35.04 -29.97
N LEU A 698 24.66 -35.95 -29.77
CA LEU A 698 24.91 -36.67 -28.52
C LEU A 698 26.43 -36.76 -28.28
N LEU A 699 27.07 -35.60 -28.13
CA LEU A 699 28.53 -35.44 -28.09
C LEU A 699 29.23 -36.26 -26.98
N SER A 700 28.52 -36.55 -25.89
CA SER A 700 29.06 -37.36 -24.78
C SER A 700 29.08 -38.87 -25.06
N HIS A 701 28.40 -39.36 -26.10
CA HIS A 701 28.29 -40.79 -26.44
C HIS A 701 28.36 -41.01 -27.97
N PRO A 702 29.57 -40.95 -28.57
CA PRO A 702 29.74 -41.00 -30.03
C PRO A 702 29.20 -42.27 -30.70
N GLN A 703 29.27 -43.42 -30.02
CA GLN A 703 28.76 -44.70 -30.55
C GLN A 703 27.23 -44.72 -30.63
N VAL A 704 26.57 -44.19 -29.60
CA VAL A 704 25.12 -44.03 -29.55
C VAL A 704 24.65 -43.01 -30.59
N GLN A 705 25.39 -41.90 -30.77
CA GLN A 705 25.10 -40.93 -31.84
C GLN A 705 25.23 -41.57 -33.23
N ALA A 706 26.28 -42.36 -33.48
CA ALA A 706 26.46 -43.06 -34.75
C ALA A 706 25.32 -44.05 -35.02
N PHE A 707 24.88 -44.79 -33.99
CA PHE A 707 23.68 -45.62 -34.06
C PHE A 707 22.43 -44.82 -34.40
N LEU A 708 22.17 -43.71 -33.70
CA LEU A 708 20.99 -42.88 -33.92
C LEU A 708 20.92 -42.32 -35.35
N ARG A 709 22.08 -41.94 -35.91
CA ARG A 709 22.22 -41.49 -37.29
C ARG A 709 22.21 -42.62 -38.34
N GLY A 710 22.39 -43.87 -37.93
CA GLY A 710 22.42 -45.05 -38.80
C GLY A 710 21.04 -45.67 -39.09
N PRO A 711 20.96 -46.69 -39.96
CA PRO A 711 19.68 -47.30 -40.37
C PRO A 711 19.15 -48.38 -39.41
N THR A 712 19.91 -48.74 -38.38
CA THR A 712 19.55 -49.80 -37.42
C THR A 712 18.52 -49.32 -36.41
N GLU A 713 17.48 -50.12 -36.14
CA GLU A 713 16.40 -49.80 -35.19
C GLU A 713 16.84 -49.93 -33.73
N ARG A 714 17.72 -50.89 -33.42
CA ARG A 714 18.07 -51.29 -32.05
C ARG A 714 19.58 -51.38 -31.86
N MET A 715 20.05 -50.97 -30.68
CA MET A 715 21.40 -51.25 -30.20
C MET A 715 21.37 -51.61 -28.71
N THR A 716 22.45 -52.25 -28.25
CA THR A 716 22.68 -52.50 -26.83
C THR A 716 23.97 -51.80 -26.44
N GLU A 717 23.87 -50.89 -25.47
CA GLU A 717 25.02 -50.27 -24.84
C GLU A 717 25.42 -51.07 -23.60
N CYS A 718 26.72 -51.33 -23.44
CA CYS A 718 27.30 -52.14 -22.36
C CYS A 718 28.40 -51.35 -21.63
N GLY A 719 28.91 -51.90 -20.52
CA GLY A 719 30.01 -51.26 -19.76
C GLY A 719 29.55 -50.43 -18.56
N PHE A 720 28.32 -50.62 -18.10
CA PHE A 720 27.82 -49.94 -16.90
C PHE A 720 28.34 -50.63 -15.61
N ASN A 721 28.76 -49.82 -14.64
CA ASN A 721 29.18 -50.27 -13.29
C ASN A 721 28.03 -50.81 -12.39
N GLY A 722 26.84 -51.04 -12.94
CA GLY A 722 25.66 -51.53 -12.22
C GLY A 722 24.34 -51.01 -12.82
N ILE A 723 23.21 -51.62 -12.42
CA ILE A 723 21.88 -51.27 -12.96
C ILE A 723 21.48 -49.82 -12.68
N ALA A 724 21.96 -49.24 -11.57
CA ALA A 724 21.75 -47.82 -11.26
C ALA A 724 22.45 -46.89 -12.28
N HIS A 725 23.65 -47.23 -12.74
CA HIS A 725 24.36 -46.47 -13.76
C HIS A 725 23.62 -46.54 -15.11
N ALA A 726 23.13 -47.72 -15.50
CA ALA A 726 22.33 -47.90 -16.72
C ALA A 726 20.99 -47.11 -16.66
N ARG A 727 20.31 -47.09 -15.51
CA ARG A 727 19.10 -46.27 -15.28
C ARG A 727 19.38 -44.78 -15.40
N ASN A 728 20.47 -44.30 -14.79
CA ASN A 728 20.87 -42.90 -14.89
C ASN A 728 21.20 -42.50 -16.33
N PHE A 729 21.86 -43.37 -17.08
CA PHE A 729 22.10 -43.17 -18.51
C PHE A 729 20.79 -43.06 -19.30
N ALA A 730 19.86 -44.00 -19.13
CA ALA A 730 18.56 -43.97 -19.80
C ALA A 730 17.77 -42.69 -19.48
N ALA A 731 17.66 -42.32 -18.19
CA ALA A 731 16.95 -41.11 -17.78
C ALA A 731 17.64 -39.82 -18.26
N LYS A 732 18.97 -39.78 -18.26
CA LYS A 732 19.73 -38.58 -18.64
C LYS A 732 19.72 -38.31 -20.14
N TYR A 733 19.64 -39.35 -20.98
CA TYR A 733 19.82 -39.20 -22.43
C TYR A 733 18.59 -39.56 -23.27
N PHE A 734 17.60 -40.25 -22.71
CA PHE A 734 16.43 -40.73 -23.44
C PHE A 734 15.09 -40.43 -22.74
N ASP A 735 15.08 -39.47 -21.80
CA ASP A 735 13.84 -38.88 -21.31
C ASP A 735 13.24 -37.92 -22.37
N GLY A 736 11.92 -37.74 -22.34
CA GLY A 736 11.16 -36.97 -23.34
C GLY A 736 11.66 -35.53 -23.51
N ARG A 737 12.13 -34.89 -22.43
CA ARG A 737 12.72 -33.54 -22.51
C ARG A 737 14.07 -33.52 -23.22
N VAL A 738 14.91 -34.54 -22.99
CA VAL A 738 16.26 -34.61 -23.57
C VAL A 738 16.20 -35.04 -25.04
N ASN A 739 15.28 -35.93 -25.38
CA ASN A 739 14.96 -36.27 -26.76
C ASN A 739 14.54 -35.02 -27.56
N ALA A 740 13.75 -34.11 -26.97
CA ALA A 740 13.37 -32.85 -27.60
C ALA A 740 14.57 -31.88 -27.81
N ILE A 741 15.52 -31.83 -26.87
CA ILE A 741 16.70 -30.96 -26.95
C ILE A 741 17.73 -31.49 -27.95
N THR A 742 17.98 -32.80 -27.94
CA THR A 742 19.00 -33.46 -28.78
C THR A 742 18.50 -33.82 -30.18
N GLY A 743 17.20 -33.67 -30.42
CA GLY A 743 16.53 -34.10 -31.65
C GLY A 743 16.42 -35.63 -31.79
N ALA A 744 16.74 -36.39 -30.73
CA ALA A 744 16.71 -37.84 -30.72
C ALA A 744 15.29 -38.39 -30.53
N SER A 745 15.04 -39.56 -31.08
CA SER A 745 13.79 -40.28 -30.95
C SER A 745 14.06 -41.75 -30.68
N ALA A 746 14.32 -42.08 -29.41
CA ALA A 746 14.57 -43.43 -28.97
C ALA A 746 14.19 -43.62 -27.50
N ASN A 747 13.87 -44.86 -27.14
CA ASN A 747 13.63 -45.31 -25.78
C ASN A 747 14.78 -46.22 -25.34
N ALA A 748 15.27 -46.04 -24.13
CA ALA A 748 16.37 -46.82 -23.59
C ALA A 748 15.89 -47.62 -22.37
N THR A 749 16.01 -48.95 -22.44
CA THR A 749 15.53 -49.87 -21.40
C THR A 749 16.74 -50.44 -20.64
N PRO A 750 16.95 -50.07 -19.37
CA PRO A 750 18.04 -50.59 -18.56
C PRO A 750 17.73 -52.02 -18.09
N LEU A 751 18.68 -52.95 -18.29
CA LEU A 751 18.53 -54.37 -17.97
C LEU A 751 19.80 -54.92 -17.29
N GLY A 752 19.66 -56.07 -16.60
CA GLY A 752 20.78 -56.81 -16.00
C GLY A 752 21.12 -56.42 -14.55
N THR A 753 22.14 -57.07 -13.99
CA THR A 753 22.63 -56.87 -12.61
C THR A 753 24.15 -56.87 -12.55
N GLY A 754 24.73 -56.11 -11.62
CA GLY A 754 26.18 -56.01 -11.42
C GLY A 754 26.93 -55.59 -12.69
N LYS A 755 28.02 -56.29 -13.03
CA LYS A 755 28.84 -56.05 -14.23
C LYS A 755 28.15 -56.40 -15.56
N ASN A 756 26.97 -57.04 -15.50
CA ASN A 756 26.16 -57.39 -16.68
C ASN A 756 25.06 -56.36 -16.97
N ALA A 757 25.09 -55.19 -16.31
CA ALA A 757 24.17 -54.11 -16.59
C ALA A 757 24.38 -53.55 -18.00
N ARG A 758 23.28 -53.38 -18.74
CA ARG A 758 23.24 -52.89 -20.13
C ARG A 758 22.02 -52.01 -20.35
N CYS A 759 22.01 -51.28 -21.46
CA CYS A 759 20.86 -50.49 -21.89
C CYS A 759 20.48 -50.84 -23.33
N ASP A 760 19.27 -51.36 -23.52
CA ASP A 760 18.75 -51.66 -24.85
C ASP A 760 18.03 -50.42 -25.39
N ILE A 761 18.60 -49.81 -26.43
CA ILE A 761 18.14 -48.55 -27.03
C ILE A 761 17.38 -48.88 -28.32
N VAL A 762 16.12 -48.46 -28.39
CA VAL A 762 15.21 -48.71 -29.52
C VAL A 762 14.70 -47.39 -30.05
N LYS A 763 14.92 -47.13 -31.34
CA LYS A 763 14.39 -45.93 -32.01
C LYS A 763 12.88 -45.97 -32.09
N THR A 764 12.25 -44.79 -32.05
CA THR A 764 10.81 -44.68 -32.27
C THR A 764 10.52 -44.08 -33.64
N GLN A 765 9.30 -44.29 -34.15
CA GLN A 765 8.87 -43.71 -35.43
C GLN A 765 8.62 -42.20 -35.35
N ALA A 766 8.59 -41.61 -34.15
CA ALA A 766 8.23 -40.20 -33.95
C ALA A 766 9.15 -39.21 -34.71
N TYR A 767 10.43 -39.55 -34.94
CA TYR A 767 11.30 -38.73 -35.79
C TYR A 767 10.81 -38.67 -37.24
N HIS A 768 10.47 -39.83 -37.81
CA HIS A 768 9.93 -39.93 -39.16
C HIS A 768 8.55 -39.26 -39.26
N ASP A 769 7.68 -39.46 -38.26
CA ASP A 769 6.35 -38.83 -38.22
C ASP A 769 6.47 -37.30 -38.16
N ALA A 770 7.40 -36.77 -37.36
CA ALA A 770 7.67 -35.34 -37.28
C ALA A 770 8.23 -34.77 -38.59
N ALA A 771 9.15 -35.48 -39.25
CA ALA A 771 9.70 -35.11 -40.56
C ALA A 771 8.62 -35.10 -41.65
N THR A 772 7.77 -36.12 -41.68
CA THR A 772 6.62 -36.23 -42.61
C THR A 772 5.58 -35.14 -42.35
N ALA A 773 5.26 -34.86 -41.08
CA ALA A 773 4.37 -33.76 -40.73
C ALA A 773 4.93 -32.39 -41.12
N ALA A 774 6.23 -32.16 -40.93
CA ALA A 774 6.91 -30.95 -41.39
C ALA A 774 6.86 -30.81 -42.91
N TRP A 775 7.11 -31.90 -43.64
CA TRP A 775 6.99 -31.93 -45.09
C TRP A 775 5.57 -31.55 -45.56
N HIS A 776 4.53 -32.13 -44.96
CA HIS A 776 3.15 -31.77 -45.28
C HIS A 776 2.82 -30.30 -45.01
N ARG A 777 3.34 -29.73 -43.90
CA ARG A 777 3.20 -28.28 -43.63
C ARG A 777 3.87 -27.45 -44.72
N HIS A 778 5.12 -27.76 -45.06
CA HIS A 778 5.87 -27.07 -46.10
C HIS A 778 5.23 -27.20 -47.49
N LYS A 779 4.64 -28.35 -47.81
CA LYS A 779 3.92 -28.58 -49.07
C LYS A 779 2.67 -27.69 -49.18
N ARG A 780 1.86 -27.61 -48.12
CA ARG A 780 0.70 -26.70 -48.06
C ARG A 780 1.11 -25.23 -48.14
N GLU A 781 2.20 -24.87 -47.46
CA GLU A 781 2.76 -23.52 -47.52
C GLU A 781 3.19 -23.16 -48.96
N ALA A 782 3.89 -24.06 -49.65
CA ALA A 782 4.33 -23.86 -51.03
C ALA A 782 3.14 -23.67 -51.99
N GLU A 783 2.07 -24.46 -51.83
CA GLU A 783 0.85 -24.32 -52.61
C GLU A 783 0.17 -22.96 -52.38
N ALA A 784 0.04 -22.54 -51.13
CA ALA A 784 -0.53 -21.24 -50.78
C ALA A 784 0.29 -20.07 -51.36
N LEU A 785 1.62 -20.14 -51.30
CA LEU A 785 2.50 -19.12 -51.88
C LEU A 785 2.41 -19.06 -53.40
N ARG A 786 2.27 -20.20 -54.09
CA ARG A 786 2.06 -20.22 -55.56
C ARG A 786 0.73 -19.57 -55.94
N GLN A 787 -0.35 -19.91 -55.24
CA GLN A 787 -1.66 -19.29 -55.46
C GLN A 787 -1.60 -17.78 -55.25
N LEU A 788 -0.93 -17.32 -54.19
CA LEU A 788 -0.72 -15.90 -53.91
C LEU A 788 0.04 -15.20 -55.06
N LEU A 789 1.15 -15.77 -55.51
CA LEU A 789 1.97 -15.20 -56.58
C LEU A 789 1.23 -15.19 -57.94
N MET A 790 0.39 -16.19 -58.22
CA MET A 790 -0.44 -16.25 -59.42
C MET A 790 -1.57 -15.21 -59.39
N ALA A 791 -2.24 -15.04 -58.25
CA ALA A 791 -3.31 -14.06 -58.08
C ALA A 791 -2.80 -12.62 -58.29
N THR A 792 -1.56 -12.33 -57.89
CA THR A 792 -0.93 -11.02 -58.09
C THR A 792 -0.40 -10.78 -59.51
N ALA A 793 -0.27 -11.83 -60.33
CA ALA A 793 0.23 -11.75 -61.71
C ALA A 793 -0.88 -11.57 -62.76
N ALA A 794 -2.15 -11.76 -62.38
CA ALA A 794 -3.28 -11.51 -63.28
C ALA A 794 -3.49 -9.99 -63.45
N PRO A 795 -3.64 -9.47 -64.68
CA PRO A 795 -4.03 -8.08 -64.87
C PRO A 795 -5.39 -7.82 -64.22
N PRO A 796 -5.66 -6.62 -63.67
CA PRO A 796 -6.97 -6.29 -63.14
C PRO A 796 -7.98 -6.45 -64.28
N SER A 797 -8.80 -7.50 -64.20
CA SER A 797 -9.85 -7.72 -65.18
C SER A 797 -10.84 -6.57 -65.08
N ALA A 798 -11.18 -6.03 -66.25
CA ALA A 798 -12.07 -4.91 -66.44
C ALA A 798 -13.31 -5.03 -65.57
N THR A 799 -13.66 -3.90 -64.95
CA THR A 799 -14.93 -3.55 -64.33
C THR A 799 -16.09 -4.25 -65.05
N VAL A 800 -16.65 -5.30 -64.45
CA VAL A 800 -18.04 -5.67 -64.74
C VAL A 800 -18.87 -4.61 -64.05
N VAL A 801 -19.36 -3.66 -64.85
CA VAL A 801 -20.47 -2.81 -64.48
C VAL A 801 -21.65 -3.74 -64.21
N VAL A 802 -21.91 -4.01 -62.93
CA VAL A 802 -23.23 -4.45 -62.51
C VAL A 802 -24.04 -3.18 -62.32
N ASP A 803 -24.84 -2.88 -63.33
CA ASP A 803 -25.98 -1.97 -63.23
C ASP A 803 -26.94 -2.57 -62.18
N LEU A 804 -26.95 -2.00 -60.98
CA LEU A 804 -28.00 -2.20 -59.99
C LEU A 804 -28.89 -0.96 -60.03
N SER A 805 -29.84 -0.98 -60.95
CA SER A 805 -31.10 -0.27 -60.76
C SER A 805 -31.92 -1.02 -59.70
N LEU A 806 -32.21 -0.30 -58.61
CA LEU A 806 -33.42 -0.28 -57.74
C LEU A 806 -34.51 -1.31 -58.13
N ASP A 807 -35.09 -2.12 -57.24
CA ASP A 807 -35.79 -1.76 -56.00
C ASP A 807 -35.92 -2.96 -55.02
N ASP A 808 -36.16 -2.63 -53.74
CA ASP A 808 -36.35 -3.43 -52.50
C ASP A 808 -35.12 -3.84 -51.67
#